data_AF-A0AAU7V3N0-F1
#
_entry.id   AF-A0AAU7V3N0-F1
#
_cell.length_a   1.000
_cell.length_b   1.000
_cell.length_c   1.000
_cell.angle_alpha   90.00
_cell.angle_beta   90.00
_cell.angle_gamma   90.00
#
_symmetry.space_group_name_H-M   'P 1'
#
loop_
_entity.id
_entity.type
_entity.pdbx_description
1 polymer ?
#
loop_
_entity_poly.entity_id
_entity_poly.type
_entity_poly.pdbx_seq_one_letter_code
_entity_poly.pdbx_strand_id
1 'polypeptide(L)'
;MADRLIVRGAREHNLRGVDLDLPRDSLIVFTGLSGSGKSSLAFDTIFAEGQRRYVESLSAYARQFLGQMDKPDVDFIEGLSPAVSIDQKSTNRNPRSTVGTITEVYDYLRLLYARAGTPHCPVCGEQISRQTPQQIVDQVLEMEAGARFQVLAPVVRTRKGEFVDLFEQLTVQGYSRVRVDGVVHPLSDPPKLKKQEKHDIEVVVDRLAVKPSAQQRLTDSIETALRLAEGVVVLDFVDREEDAPDRERRFSENLACPNAHPLSIDELEPRSFSFNSPYGACPECAGLGVRKEVDPDLVVPDPDLSLADGAIAPWSMGQSAEYFGRLLSGLADALEFDIDTPWRKLPVKVRKAVLEGSTEQVHVRYKNRYGRVRSYYAEFEGVMPFLHRRLEQSESEQAKERYEGYMREIPCPACAGARLRPEILAVTVSAGDFGAMSIAEVSDLSIAECARFLDGLVLGAREAAIAGQVLKEIQARLGFLLDVGLDYLTLSRAAGTLSGGEAQRIRLATQIGSGLVGVLYVLDEPSIGLHQRDNRRLIDTLTRLRDLGNTLIVVEHDEDTVRASDWVVDIGPRAGEHGGTVVHSGTYKELLDNPESLTGAYLSGREEIEIPALRRPIDKGRQVTVVGARENNLREIDVAFPLGVLTCVTGVSGSGKSTLVNDILATVMANKLNGARQVPGRHTRINGLDQLDKLVQVDQSPIGRTPRSNPATYTGVFDKIRSLFASTTEAKVRGYQPGRFSFNVKGGRCEACSGDGTLKIEMNFLPDVYVPCEVCHGARYNRETLEVHYKGKTIAEVLDMSIEEAAEFFRPVTSIHRYLNTLAEVGLGYVRLGQPATTLSGGEAQRVKLAAELQKRSNGRTAYILDEPTTGLHFEDIRKLLGVINGLVDKGNTVIVIEHNLDVIKTADWIIDMGPEGGSGGGTVVAEGTPEEVVTVEESYTGRFLAEILDGRITAPASAPVRKRATKATKATATKTAATKSATKAKTAKKKVAAAS
;
A
#
# COMPACT_ATOMS: atom_id res chain seq x y z
N MET A 1 17.99 38.50 -15.43
CA MET A 1 17.11 37.82 -14.46
C MET A 1 17.84 37.86 -13.13
N ALA A 2 17.15 38.04 -12.00
CA ALA A 2 17.84 37.97 -10.71
C ALA A 2 18.28 36.52 -10.48
N ASP A 3 19.58 36.30 -10.23
CA ASP A 3 20.17 34.96 -10.01
C ASP A 3 19.84 34.38 -8.62
N ARG A 4 18.94 35.04 -7.89
CA ARG A 4 18.55 34.69 -6.52
C ARG A 4 17.04 34.75 -6.33
N LEU A 5 16.53 33.89 -5.45
CA LEU A 5 15.17 33.91 -4.95
C LEU A 5 15.15 34.73 -3.66
N ILE A 6 14.48 35.88 -3.71
CA ILE A 6 14.43 36.83 -2.60
C ILE A 6 13.04 36.77 -1.97
N VAL A 7 13.00 36.53 -0.67
CA VAL A 7 11.79 36.56 0.16
C VAL A 7 11.96 37.65 1.20
N ARG A 8 10.97 38.53 1.36
CA ARG A 8 10.97 39.59 2.37
C ARG A 8 9.70 39.58 3.18
N GLY A 9 9.85 39.69 4.50
CA GLY A 9 8.75 39.81 5.44
C GLY A 9 7.78 38.63 5.46
N ALA A 10 8.24 37.39 5.34
CA ALA A 10 7.36 36.22 5.44
C ALA A 10 6.84 36.04 6.89
N ARG A 11 5.52 35.93 7.03
CA ARG A 11 4.78 35.88 8.32
C ARG A 11 3.78 34.75 8.43
N GLU A 12 3.79 33.82 7.46
CA GLU A 12 2.88 32.68 7.48
C GLU A 12 3.07 31.86 8.77
N HIS A 13 1.95 31.55 9.43
CA HIS A 13 1.91 30.83 10.73
C HIS A 13 2.73 31.48 11.85
N ASN A 14 3.92 30.93 12.15
CA ASN A 14 4.78 31.38 13.25
C ASN A 14 6.01 32.16 12.76
N LEU A 15 6.15 32.41 11.46
CA LEU A 15 7.26 33.16 10.89
C LEU A 15 7.25 34.62 11.37
N ARG A 16 8.41 35.13 11.74
CA ARG A 16 8.56 36.46 12.37
C ARG A 16 9.05 37.53 11.40
N GLY A 17 8.39 37.66 10.25
CA GLY A 17 8.79 38.63 9.22
C GLY A 17 10.15 38.29 8.62
N VAL A 18 10.31 37.04 8.20
CA VAL A 18 11.60 36.48 7.77
C VAL A 18 12.01 37.04 6.41
N ASP A 19 13.27 37.46 6.33
CA ASP A 19 13.94 37.85 5.09
C ASP A 19 14.95 36.77 4.69
N LEU A 20 14.87 36.30 3.45
CA LEU A 20 15.80 35.32 2.88
C LEU A 20 16.28 35.71 1.50
N ASP A 21 17.51 35.30 1.20
CA ASP A 21 18.11 35.47 -0.10
C ASP A 21 18.78 34.16 -0.51
N LEU A 22 18.11 33.40 -1.38
CA LEU A 22 18.46 32.03 -1.71
C LEU A 22 19.10 31.95 -3.11
N PRO A 23 20.18 31.18 -3.29
CA PRO A 23 20.78 31.02 -4.61
C PRO A 23 19.85 30.21 -5.54
N ARG A 24 19.61 30.70 -6.76
CA ARG A 24 18.90 29.90 -7.77
C ARG A 24 19.81 28.80 -8.32
N ASP A 25 19.21 27.82 -8.99
CA ASP A 25 19.87 26.69 -9.66
C ASP A 25 20.76 25.88 -8.70
N SER A 26 20.35 25.84 -7.43
CA SER A 26 21.06 25.22 -6.32
C SER A 26 20.17 24.20 -5.60
N LEU A 27 20.79 23.23 -4.95
CA LEU A 27 20.16 22.33 -3.99
C LEU A 27 20.17 23.00 -2.61
N ILE A 28 19.05 23.61 -2.24
CA ILE A 28 18.86 24.29 -0.97
C ILE A 28 18.19 23.33 0.01
N VAL A 29 18.74 23.19 1.22
CA VAL A 29 18.15 22.37 2.29
C VAL A 29 17.65 23.27 3.41
N PHE A 30 16.38 23.08 3.80
CA PHE A 30 15.78 23.70 4.98
C PHE A 30 15.82 22.69 6.13
N THR A 31 16.42 23.09 7.25
CA THR A 31 16.57 22.23 8.43
C THR A 31 16.22 22.98 9.72
N GLY A 32 16.25 22.27 10.85
CA GLY A 32 15.88 22.79 12.17
C GLY A 32 14.76 21.99 12.86
N LEU A 33 14.38 22.38 14.07
CA LEU A 33 13.47 21.60 14.94
C LEU A 33 12.06 21.35 14.35
N SER A 34 11.39 20.29 14.80
CA SER A 34 9.97 20.02 14.49
C SER A 34 9.12 21.23 14.92
N GLY A 35 8.34 21.81 14.00
CA GLY A 35 7.53 22.99 14.28
C GLY A 35 8.28 24.33 14.29
N SER A 36 9.53 24.40 13.81
CA SER A 36 10.29 25.65 13.78
C SER A 36 9.82 26.66 12.72
N GLY A 37 9.01 26.24 11.75
CA GLY A 37 8.52 27.07 10.63
C GLY A 37 9.04 26.65 9.25
N LYS A 38 9.72 25.50 9.13
CA LYS A 38 10.27 24.99 7.85
C LYS A 38 9.21 24.86 6.77
N SER A 39 8.16 24.10 7.03
CA SER A 39 7.07 23.87 6.07
C SER A 39 6.28 25.15 5.81
N SER A 40 6.11 26.01 6.81
CA SER A 40 5.44 27.32 6.66
C SER A 40 6.17 28.20 5.64
N LEU A 41 7.50 28.17 5.64
CA LEU A 41 8.30 28.93 4.69
C LEU A 41 8.40 28.24 3.32
N ALA A 42 8.70 26.94 3.29
CA ALA A 42 8.91 26.19 2.06
C ALA A 42 7.60 25.97 1.27
N PHE A 43 6.56 25.45 1.95
CA PHE A 43 5.30 25.05 1.32
C PHE A 43 4.25 26.14 1.36
N ASP A 44 3.93 26.65 2.55
CA ASP A 44 2.79 27.55 2.72
C ASP A 44 3.10 28.98 2.23
N THR A 45 4.39 29.34 2.10
CA THR A 45 4.82 30.63 1.54
C THR A 45 5.38 30.50 0.13
N ILE A 46 6.56 29.88 -0.04
CA ILE A 46 7.31 29.90 -1.31
C ILE A 46 6.60 29.08 -2.40
N PHE A 47 6.29 27.82 -2.13
CA PHE A 47 5.57 26.96 -3.08
C PHE A 47 4.17 27.50 -3.38
N ALA A 48 3.41 27.88 -2.35
CA ALA A 48 2.06 28.42 -2.51
C ALA A 48 2.04 29.65 -3.43
N GLU A 49 2.95 30.61 -3.24
CA GLU A 49 3.08 31.77 -4.14
C GLU A 49 3.52 31.35 -5.55
N GLY A 50 4.46 30.41 -5.68
CA GLY A 50 4.98 29.96 -6.98
C GLY A 50 3.91 29.26 -7.81
N GLN A 51 3.11 28.41 -7.17
CA GLN A 51 1.97 27.74 -7.80
C GLN A 51 0.85 28.74 -8.13
N ARG A 52 0.46 29.61 -7.18
CA ARG A 52 -0.61 30.59 -7.37
C ARG A 52 -0.31 31.52 -8.54
N ARG A 53 0.88 32.14 -8.58
CA ARG A 53 1.27 33.07 -9.65
C ARG A 53 1.25 32.40 -11.03
N TYR A 54 1.65 31.14 -11.10
CA TYR A 54 1.60 30.37 -12.35
C TYR A 54 0.15 30.06 -12.77
N VAL A 55 -0.69 29.55 -11.87
CA VAL A 55 -2.08 29.18 -12.20
C VAL A 55 -2.94 30.40 -12.52
N GLU A 56 -2.69 31.55 -11.89
CA GLU A 56 -3.33 32.84 -12.24
C GLU A 56 -3.05 33.31 -13.68
N SER A 57 -2.02 32.77 -14.32
CA SER A 57 -1.69 33.05 -15.72
C SER A 57 -2.47 32.17 -16.72
N LEU A 58 -3.02 31.03 -16.29
CA LEU A 58 -3.65 30.05 -17.18
C LEU A 58 -4.95 30.55 -17.82
N SER A 59 -5.80 31.26 -17.06
CA SER A 59 -7.03 31.85 -17.58
C SER A 59 -7.55 32.99 -16.70
N ALA A 60 -8.36 33.88 -17.28
CA ALA A 60 -9.06 34.93 -16.52
C ALA A 60 -10.02 34.34 -15.47
N TYR A 61 -10.64 33.19 -15.77
CA TYR A 61 -11.50 32.46 -14.84
C TYR A 61 -10.71 31.93 -13.64
N ALA A 62 -9.58 31.26 -13.88
CA ALA A 62 -8.71 30.77 -12.81
C ALA A 62 -8.22 31.91 -11.92
N ARG A 63 -7.87 33.06 -12.50
CA ARG A 63 -7.48 34.27 -11.74
C ARG A 63 -8.60 34.80 -10.84
N GLN A 64 -9.84 34.87 -11.36
CA GLN A 64 -10.98 35.31 -10.56
C GLN A 64 -11.27 34.35 -9.41
N PHE A 65 -11.14 33.04 -9.66
CA PHE A 65 -11.38 32.00 -8.68
C PHE A 65 -10.29 31.96 -7.59
N LEU A 66 -9.01 32.00 -7.98
CA LEU A 66 -7.88 32.07 -7.05
C LEU A 66 -7.83 33.38 -6.26
N GLY A 67 -8.39 34.47 -6.80
CA GLY A 67 -8.51 35.73 -6.07
C GLY A 67 -9.42 35.66 -4.83
N GLN A 68 -10.23 34.60 -4.68
CA GLN A 68 -11.04 34.34 -3.49
C GLN A 68 -10.28 33.55 -2.41
N MET A 69 -9.07 33.07 -2.70
CA MET A 69 -8.24 32.36 -1.74
C MET A 69 -7.43 33.35 -0.90
N ASP A 70 -7.16 32.96 0.35
CA ASP A 70 -6.19 33.66 1.18
C ASP A 70 -4.80 33.54 0.56
N LYS A 71 -4.18 34.69 0.30
CA LYS A 71 -2.80 34.75 -0.18
C LYS A 71 -1.86 34.53 1.01
N PRO A 72 -0.70 33.86 0.80
CA PRO A 72 0.33 33.78 1.83
C PRO A 72 0.75 35.16 2.34
N ASP A 73 0.95 35.28 3.65
CA ASP A 73 1.34 36.52 4.32
C ASP A 73 2.84 36.77 4.13
N VAL A 74 3.16 37.49 3.06
CA VAL A 74 4.51 37.91 2.71
C VAL A 74 4.48 39.31 2.08
N ASP A 75 5.47 40.14 2.42
CA ASP A 75 5.54 41.50 1.86
C ASP A 75 5.95 41.49 0.40
N PHE A 76 7.00 40.72 0.08
CA PHE A 76 7.57 40.70 -1.25
C PHE A 76 8.31 39.40 -1.53
N ILE A 77 8.09 38.83 -2.72
CA ILE A 77 8.87 37.71 -3.26
C ILE A 77 9.21 37.99 -4.72
N GLU A 78 10.51 37.93 -5.04
CA GLU A 78 11.08 38.12 -6.37
C GLU A 78 12.00 36.96 -6.76
N GLY A 79 12.14 36.72 -8.06
CA GLY A 79 12.94 35.61 -8.57
C GLY A 79 12.26 34.25 -8.34
N LEU A 80 10.92 34.23 -8.28
CA LEU A 80 10.14 33.01 -8.09
C LEU A 80 9.86 32.32 -9.42
N SER A 81 10.20 31.04 -9.50
CA SER A 81 9.83 30.15 -10.61
C SER A 81 8.46 29.51 -10.39
N PRO A 82 7.80 28.96 -11.44
CA PRO A 82 6.69 28.03 -11.25
C PRO A 82 7.12 26.91 -10.30
N ALA A 83 6.32 26.67 -9.27
CA ALA A 83 6.69 25.77 -8.18
C ALA A 83 5.91 24.45 -8.25
N VAL A 84 6.60 23.35 -7.94
CA VAL A 84 6.03 21.99 -7.89
C VAL A 84 6.36 21.38 -6.52
N SER A 85 5.35 20.93 -5.79
CA SER A 85 5.53 20.21 -4.54
C SER A 85 5.71 18.71 -4.77
N ILE A 86 6.57 18.08 -3.98
CA ILE A 86 6.73 16.63 -3.88
C ILE A 86 6.60 16.25 -2.41
N ASP A 87 5.36 16.02 -1.98
CA ASP A 87 4.97 15.73 -0.60
C ASP A 87 4.24 14.38 -0.46
N GLN A 88 4.04 13.94 0.79
CA GLN A 88 3.40 12.66 1.12
C GLN A 88 1.87 12.73 1.22
N LYS A 89 1.29 13.94 1.17
CA LYS A 89 -0.14 14.16 1.45
C LYS A 89 -1.08 13.51 0.43
N SER A 90 -0.59 13.20 -0.77
CA SER A 90 -1.41 12.78 -1.92
C SER A 90 -1.35 11.27 -2.24
N THR A 91 -1.34 10.38 -1.25
CA THR A 91 -1.49 8.93 -1.54
C THR A 91 -2.91 8.65 -2.04
N ASN A 92 -3.08 8.48 -3.35
CA ASN A 92 -4.37 8.16 -3.94
C ASN A 92 -4.76 6.71 -3.60
N ARG A 93 -5.85 6.54 -2.83
CA ARG A 93 -6.38 5.23 -2.41
C ARG A 93 -7.41 4.65 -3.37
N ASN A 94 -7.54 5.19 -4.59
CA ASN A 94 -8.44 4.63 -5.58
C ASN A 94 -7.99 3.20 -5.94
N PRO A 95 -8.83 2.16 -5.74
CA PRO A 95 -8.46 0.77 -5.99
C PRO A 95 -8.10 0.48 -7.45
N ARG A 96 -8.54 1.34 -8.38
CA ARG A 96 -8.21 1.24 -9.80
C ARG A 96 -6.85 1.85 -10.17
N SER A 97 -6.22 2.60 -9.28
CA SER A 97 -4.91 3.19 -9.54
C SER A 97 -3.80 2.18 -9.22
N THR A 98 -2.83 2.04 -10.13
CA THR A 98 -1.60 1.24 -9.95
C THR A 98 -0.36 2.11 -10.15
N VAL A 99 0.81 1.58 -9.77
CA VAL A 99 2.12 2.22 -10.05
C VAL A 99 2.26 2.57 -11.54
N GLY A 100 1.89 1.65 -12.43
CA GLY A 100 1.95 1.86 -13.87
C GLY A 100 1.04 2.99 -14.36
N THR A 101 -0.12 3.20 -13.74
CA THR A 101 -1.01 4.33 -14.10
C THR A 101 -0.52 5.67 -13.53
N ILE A 102 0.09 5.68 -12.34
CA ILE A 102 0.61 6.92 -11.73
C ILE A 102 1.84 7.43 -12.47
N THR A 103 2.67 6.51 -12.95
CA THR A 103 3.90 6.81 -13.71
C THR A 103 3.65 7.05 -15.19
N GLU A 104 2.41 6.83 -15.64
CA GLU A 104 1.98 6.79 -17.05
C GLU A 104 2.69 5.72 -17.89
N VAL A 105 3.56 4.89 -17.28
CA VAL A 105 4.26 3.79 -17.95
C VAL A 105 3.24 2.83 -18.57
N TYR A 106 2.14 2.56 -17.85
CA TYR A 106 1.07 1.71 -18.35
C TYR A 106 0.39 2.32 -19.58
N ASP A 107 0.22 3.65 -19.65
CA ASP A 107 -0.38 4.32 -20.81
C ASP A 107 0.46 4.14 -22.08
N TYR A 108 1.79 4.25 -21.94
CA TYR A 108 2.73 3.96 -23.02
C TYR A 108 2.79 2.47 -23.36
N LEU A 109 2.72 1.57 -22.38
CA LEU A 109 2.61 0.12 -22.63
C LEU A 109 1.37 -0.21 -23.45
N ARG A 110 0.21 0.39 -23.15
CA ARG A 110 -1.00 0.20 -23.97
C ARG A 110 -0.77 0.62 -25.42
N LEU A 111 -0.05 1.72 -25.63
CA LEU A 111 0.26 2.21 -26.98
C LEU A 111 1.24 1.27 -27.70
N LEU A 112 2.26 0.76 -26.99
CA LEU A 112 3.20 -0.23 -27.50
C LEU A 112 2.47 -1.52 -27.92
N TYR A 113 1.64 -2.09 -27.05
CA TYR A 113 0.88 -3.32 -27.34
C TYR A 113 -0.15 -3.12 -28.45
N ALA A 114 -0.82 -1.96 -28.53
CA ALA A 114 -1.76 -1.70 -29.61
C ALA A 114 -1.08 -1.54 -30.98
N ARG A 115 0.20 -1.17 -31.03
CA ARG A 115 0.93 -0.91 -32.29
C ARG A 115 1.89 -2.01 -32.72
N ALA A 116 2.48 -2.72 -31.76
CA ALA A 116 3.48 -3.76 -31.99
C ALA A 116 3.08 -5.13 -31.42
N GLY A 117 1.99 -5.21 -30.65
CA GLY A 117 1.50 -6.46 -30.08
C GLY A 117 0.93 -7.38 -31.14
N THR A 118 1.27 -8.66 -31.04
CA THR A 118 0.71 -9.71 -31.88
C THR A 118 -0.50 -10.34 -31.18
N PRO A 119 -1.72 -10.21 -31.71
CA PRO A 119 -2.91 -10.78 -31.08
C PRO A 119 -3.06 -12.26 -31.40
N HIS A 120 -3.46 -13.05 -30.40
CA HIS A 120 -3.73 -14.47 -30.53
C HIS A 120 -5.16 -14.80 -30.09
N CYS A 121 -5.69 -15.92 -30.58
CA CYS A 121 -6.99 -16.40 -30.12
C CYS A 121 -6.87 -17.01 -28.71
N PRO A 122 -7.66 -16.57 -27.71
CA PRO A 122 -7.59 -17.14 -26.35
C PRO A 122 -7.95 -18.63 -26.26
N VAL A 123 -8.68 -19.16 -27.25
CA VAL A 123 -9.16 -20.55 -27.23
C VAL A 123 -8.20 -21.50 -27.92
N CYS A 124 -7.65 -21.13 -29.08
CA CYS A 124 -6.79 -22.00 -29.88
C CYS A 124 -5.33 -21.54 -30.02
N GLY A 125 -4.98 -20.36 -29.53
CA GLY A 125 -3.62 -19.81 -29.58
C GLY A 125 -3.18 -19.29 -30.95
N GLU A 126 -3.96 -19.52 -32.01
CA GLU A 126 -3.61 -19.06 -33.36
C GLU A 126 -3.51 -17.55 -33.47
N GLN A 127 -2.55 -17.09 -34.26
CA GLN A 127 -2.32 -15.68 -34.53
C GLN A 127 -3.53 -15.08 -35.27
N ILE A 128 -4.05 -13.98 -34.74
CA ILE A 128 -5.09 -13.21 -35.39
C ILE A 128 -4.40 -12.13 -36.22
N SER A 129 -4.71 -12.05 -37.50
CA SER A 129 -4.18 -10.97 -38.33
C SER A 129 -5.25 -10.50 -39.30
N ARG A 130 -5.36 -9.18 -39.44
CA ARG A 130 -6.15 -8.57 -40.49
C ARG A 130 -5.29 -8.52 -41.75
N GLN A 131 -5.68 -9.24 -42.79
CA GLN A 131 -4.94 -9.26 -44.03
C GLN A 131 -5.83 -8.76 -45.17
N THR A 132 -5.32 -7.82 -45.94
CA THR A 132 -5.97 -7.43 -47.20
C THR A 132 -5.85 -8.57 -48.21
N PRO A 133 -6.79 -8.69 -49.18
CA PRO A 133 -6.69 -9.68 -50.26
C PRO A 133 -5.32 -9.68 -50.93
N GLN A 134 -4.75 -8.49 -51.16
CA GLN A 134 -3.43 -8.31 -51.76
C GLN A 134 -2.30 -8.89 -50.89
N GLN A 135 -2.32 -8.68 -49.58
CA GLN A 135 -1.30 -9.25 -48.68
C GLN A 135 -1.38 -10.79 -48.63
N ILE A 136 -2.59 -11.35 -48.68
CA ILE A 136 -2.77 -12.81 -48.76
C ILE A 136 -2.15 -13.34 -50.05
N VAL A 137 -2.40 -12.67 -51.18
CA VAL A 137 -1.80 -13.02 -52.48
C VAL A 137 -0.28 -12.96 -52.43
N ASP A 138 0.29 -11.87 -51.89
CA ASP A 138 1.73 -11.67 -51.79
C ASP A 138 2.40 -12.78 -50.95
N GLN A 139 1.82 -13.14 -49.80
CA GLN A 139 2.31 -14.25 -48.97
C GLN A 139 2.26 -15.60 -49.68
N VAL A 140 1.25 -15.85 -50.51
CA VAL A 140 1.13 -17.08 -51.31
C VAL A 140 2.15 -17.12 -52.44
N LEU A 141 2.49 -15.98 -53.03
CA LEU A 141 3.50 -15.88 -54.07
C LEU A 141 4.94 -16.03 -53.54
N GLU A 142 5.17 -15.75 -52.25
CA GLU A 142 6.45 -16.00 -51.57
C GLU A 142 6.70 -17.49 -51.26
N MET A 143 5.70 -18.36 -51.43
CA MET A 143 5.81 -19.79 -51.17
C MET A 143 6.56 -20.54 -52.29
N GLU A 144 6.86 -21.82 -52.05
CA GLU A 144 7.61 -22.66 -52.99
C GLU A 144 6.93 -22.74 -54.36
N ALA A 145 7.69 -22.38 -55.41
CA ALA A 145 7.19 -22.32 -56.76
C ALA A 145 6.72 -23.71 -57.25
N GLY A 146 5.47 -23.77 -57.71
CA GLY A 146 4.86 -25.01 -58.19
C GLY A 146 3.96 -25.74 -57.18
N ALA A 147 3.93 -25.33 -55.91
CA ALA A 147 3.01 -25.89 -54.92
C ALA A 147 1.55 -25.71 -55.36
N ARG A 148 0.77 -26.79 -55.34
CA ARG A 148 -0.64 -26.83 -55.74
C ARG A 148 -1.54 -26.71 -54.53
N PHE A 149 -2.55 -25.88 -54.64
CA PHE A 149 -3.52 -25.67 -53.58
C PHE A 149 -4.92 -25.40 -54.13
N GLN A 150 -5.92 -25.63 -53.27
CA GLN A 150 -7.31 -25.28 -53.54
C GLN A 150 -7.66 -24.04 -52.72
N VAL A 151 -8.35 -23.08 -53.35
CA VAL A 151 -8.92 -21.92 -52.66
C VAL A 151 -10.32 -22.31 -52.21
N LEU A 152 -10.52 -22.31 -50.90
CA LEU A 152 -11.74 -22.76 -50.26
C LEU A 152 -12.41 -21.60 -49.52
N ALA A 153 -13.72 -21.48 -49.68
CA ALA A 153 -14.54 -20.53 -48.96
C ALA A 153 -15.37 -21.26 -47.88
N PRO A 154 -15.01 -21.16 -46.59
CA PRO A 154 -15.70 -21.85 -45.50
C PRO A 154 -17.04 -21.18 -45.15
N VAL A 155 -18.07 -21.47 -45.96
CA VAL A 155 -19.42 -20.88 -45.82
C VAL A 155 -20.15 -21.35 -44.57
N VAL A 156 -19.91 -22.59 -44.10
CA VAL A 156 -20.48 -23.11 -42.87
C VAL A 156 -19.37 -23.73 -42.04
N ARG A 157 -19.28 -23.30 -40.78
CA ARG A 157 -18.24 -23.72 -39.83
C ARG A 157 -18.91 -24.29 -38.59
N THR A 158 -18.90 -25.61 -38.49
CA THR A 158 -19.29 -26.41 -37.33
C THR A 158 -20.69 -26.08 -36.81
N ARG A 159 -21.63 -25.85 -37.73
CA ARG A 159 -23.04 -25.52 -37.42
C ARG A 159 -23.97 -26.70 -37.70
N LYS A 160 -25.04 -26.81 -36.92
CA LYS A 160 -26.08 -27.82 -37.14
C LYS A 160 -27.04 -27.38 -38.23
N GLY A 161 -27.37 -28.28 -39.15
CA GLY A 161 -28.31 -27.99 -40.23
C GLY A 161 -28.26 -29.01 -41.35
N GLU A 162 -29.30 -29.01 -42.19
CA GLU A 162 -29.38 -29.86 -43.39
C GLU A 162 -28.80 -29.14 -44.63
N PHE A 163 -28.77 -27.80 -44.61
CA PHE A 163 -28.13 -26.93 -45.61
C PHE A 163 -28.55 -27.15 -47.08
N VAL A 164 -29.74 -27.71 -47.34
CA VAL A 164 -30.28 -27.91 -48.70
C VAL A 164 -30.36 -26.60 -49.49
N ASP A 165 -30.96 -25.57 -48.88
CA ASP A 165 -31.12 -24.25 -49.50
C ASP A 165 -29.77 -23.61 -49.85
N LEU A 166 -28.74 -23.87 -49.03
CA LEU A 166 -27.39 -23.37 -49.27
C LEU A 166 -26.77 -24.05 -50.51
N PHE A 167 -26.90 -25.37 -50.65
CA PHE A 167 -26.40 -26.08 -51.82
C PHE A 167 -27.10 -25.65 -53.11
N GLU A 168 -28.42 -25.41 -53.06
CA GLU A 168 -29.17 -24.85 -54.20
C GLU A 168 -28.65 -23.46 -54.58
N GLN A 169 -28.45 -22.56 -53.60
CA GLN A 169 -27.90 -21.23 -53.85
C GLN A 169 -26.51 -21.27 -54.47
N LEU A 170 -25.62 -22.12 -53.96
CA LEU A 170 -24.27 -22.29 -54.49
C LEU A 170 -24.27 -22.86 -55.93
N THR A 171 -25.24 -23.73 -56.24
CA THR A 171 -25.43 -24.26 -57.59
C THR A 171 -25.91 -23.17 -58.55
N VAL A 172 -26.86 -22.32 -58.12
CA VAL A 172 -27.35 -21.17 -58.90
C VAL A 172 -26.24 -20.14 -59.15
N GLN A 173 -25.32 -19.97 -58.19
CA GLN A 173 -24.14 -19.11 -58.33
C GLN A 173 -23.04 -19.71 -59.23
N GLY A 174 -23.20 -20.96 -59.68
CA GLY A 174 -22.33 -21.61 -60.67
C GLY A 174 -21.14 -22.38 -60.09
N TYR A 175 -21.11 -22.64 -58.78
CA TYR A 175 -20.07 -23.49 -58.19
C TYR A 175 -20.32 -24.97 -58.52
N SER A 176 -19.25 -25.73 -58.75
CA SER A 176 -19.34 -27.13 -59.18
C SER A 176 -18.96 -28.15 -58.10
N ARG A 177 -18.16 -27.75 -57.10
CA ARG A 177 -17.64 -28.63 -56.07
C ARG A 177 -17.74 -27.97 -54.70
N VAL A 178 -18.05 -28.79 -53.70
CA VAL A 178 -18.11 -28.39 -52.29
C VAL A 178 -17.44 -29.47 -51.45
N ARG A 179 -16.68 -29.08 -50.44
CA ARG A 179 -16.11 -29.97 -49.44
C ARG A 179 -17.03 -29.95 -48.22
N VAL A 180 -17.54 -31.11 -47.84
CA VAL A 180 -18.47 -31.28 -46.72
C VAL A 180 -17.86 -32.31 -45.77
N ASP A 181 -17.65 -31.91 -44.52
CA ASP A 181 -17.03 -32.74 -43.48
C ASP A 181 -15.73 -33.42 -43.95
N GLY A 182 -14.89 -32.65 -44.66
CA GLY A 182 -13.59 -33.10 -45.21
C GLY A 182 -13.66 -33.84 -46.55
N VAL A 183 -14.85 -34.21 -47.04
CA VAL A 183 -15.02 -34.96 -48.30
C VAL A 183 -15.50 -34.05 -49.42
N VAL A 184 -14.85 -34.09 -50.58
CA VAL A 184 -15.23 -33.27 -51.74
C VAL A 184 -16.36 -33.93 -52.54
N HIS A 185 -17.50 -33.27 -52.60
CA HIS A 185 -18.68 -33.67 -53.36
C HIS A 185 -18.92 -32.76 -54.57
N PRO A 186 -19.43 -33.29 -55.69
CA PRO A 186 -19.96 -32.47 -56.77
C PRO A 186 -21.28 -31.80 -56.33
N LEU A 187 -21.45 -30.50 -56.57
CA LEU A 187 -22.67 -29.75 -56.23
C LEU A 187 -23.91 -30.21 -57.01
N SER A 188 -23.73 -30.96 -58.11
CA SER A 188 -24.83 -31.62 -58.83
C SER A 188 -25.48 -32.76 -58.03
N ASP A 189 -24.78 -33.33 -57.06
CA ASP A 189 -25.26 -34.40 -56.19
C ASP A 189 -24.71 -34.20 -54.75
N PRO A 190 -25.23 -33.18 -54.03
CA PRO A 190 -24.74 -32.86 -52.69
C PRO A 190 -25.20 -33.92 -51.68
N PRO A 191 -24.39 -34.22 -50.65
CA PRO A 191 -24.76 -35.18 -49.62
C PRO A 191 -25.95 -34.68 -48.79
N LYS A 192 -26.84 -35.58 -48.39
CA LYS A 192 -27.92 -35.27 -47.43
C LYS A 192 -27.36 -35.22 -46.01
N LEU A 193 -27.32 -34.02 -45.44
CA LEU A 193 -26.79 -33.77 -44.10
C LEU A 193 -27.84 -33.98 -43.01
N LYS A 194 -27.42 -34.37 -41.81
CA LYS A 194 -28.36 -34.59 -40.71
C LYS A 194 -28.55 -33.31 -39.91
N LYS A 195 -29.78 -32.85 -39.79
CA LYS A 195 -30.14 -31.62 -39.08
C LYS A 195 -29.61 -31.52 -37.62
N GLN A 196 -29.38 -32.64 -36.94
CA GLN A 196 -28.92 -32.68 -35.56
C GLN A 196 -27.38 -32.71 -35.40
N GLU A 197 -26.65 -33.03 -36.45
CA GLU A 197 -25.18 -33.12 -36.47
C GLU A 197 -24.59 -31.76 -36.88
N LYS A 198 -23.37 -31.48 -36.42
CA LYS A 198 -22.64 -30.27 -36.83
C LYS A 198 -21.87 -30.61 -38.10
N HIS A 199 -21.91 -29.71 -39.08
CA HIS A 199 -21.27 -29.89 -40.37
C HIS A 199 -20.33 -28.70 -40.68
N ASP A 200 -19.26 -29.01 -41.41
CA ASP A 200 -18.35 -28.04 -42.03
C ASP A 200 -18.55 -28.08 -43.55
N ILE A 201 -18.84 -26.93 -44.16
CA ILE A 201 -19.11 -26.81 -45.61
C ILE A 201 -18.22 -25.72 -46.18
N GLU A 202 -17.38 -26.10 -47.14
CA GLU A 202 -16.40 -25.23 -47.77
C GLU A 202 -16.51 -25.33 -49.29
N VAL A 203 -16.71 -24.20 -49.96
CA VAL A 203 -16.87 -24.16 -51.42
C VAL A 203 -15.50 -24.13 -52.06
N VAL A 204 -15.28 -24.99 -53.06
CA VAL A 204 -14.03 -24.96 -53.84
C VAL A 204 -14.16 -23.86 -54.90
N VAL A 205 -13.51 -22.73 -54.67
CA VAL A 205 -13.56 -21.54 -55.54
C VAL A 205 -12.66 -21.70 -56.75
N ASP A 206 -11.39 -22.07 -56.54
CA ASP A 206 -10.45 -22.34 -57.62
C ASP A 206 -9.36 -23.36 -57.20
N ARG A 207 -8.63 -23.90 -58.17
CA ARG A 207 -7.46 -24.75 -57.97
C ARG A 207 -6.27 -24.15 -58.70
N LEU A 208 -5.26 -23.76 -57.95
CA LEU A 208 -4.14 -22.96 -58.44
C LEU A 208 -2.82 -23.62 -58.08
N ALA A 209 -1.76 -23.17 -58.75
CA ALA A 209 -0.38 -23.51 -58.39
C ALA A 209 0.41 -22.21 -58.26
N VAL A 210 1.33 -22.14 -57.31
CA VAL A 210 2.15 -20.95 -57.06
C VAL A 210 3.02 -20.67 -58.29
N LYS A 211 2.66 -19.64 -59.06
CA LYS A 211 3.38 -19.16 -60.25
C LYS A 211 3.28 -17.63 -60.33
N PRO A 212 4.35 -16.92 -60.74
CA PRO A 212 4.31 -15.46 -60.90
C PRO A 212 3.22 -15.00 -61.88
N SER A 213 2.97 -15.77 -62.93
CA SER A 213 1.94 -15.47 -63.94
C SER A 213 0.49 -15.68 -63.45
N ALA A 214 0.29 -16.26 -62.25
CA ALA A 214 -1.03 -16.57 -61.71
C ALA A 214 -1.56 -15.51 -60.74
N GLN A 215 -0.83 -14.42 -60.49
CA GLN A 215 -1.16 -13.38 -59.51
C GLN A 215 -2.58 -12.81 -59.67
N GLN A 216 -2.96 -12.43 -60.90
CA GLN A 216 -4.28 -11.84 -61.16
C GLN A 216 -5.43 -12.82 -60.84
N ARG A 217 -5.30 -14.07 -61.30
CA ARG A 217 -6.29 -15.12 -61.06
C ARG A 217 -6.38 -15.52 -59.58
N LEU A 218 -5.24 -15.54 -58.88
CA LEU A 218 -5.18 -15.79 -57.44
C LEU A 218 -5.89 -14.68 -56.65
N THR A 219 -5.70 -13.42 -57.05
CA THR A 219 -6.37 -12.26 -56.44
C THR A 219 -7.89 -12.37 -56.59
N ASP A 220 -8.39 -12.61 -57.81
CA ASP A 220 -9.83 -12.75 -58.08
C ASP A 220 -10.45 -13.91 -57.27
N SER A 221 -9.72 -15.03 -57.15
CA SER A 221 -10.18 -16.21 -56.40
C SER A 221 -10.24 -15.96 -54.90
N ILE A 222 -9.23 -15.28 -54.34
CA ILE A 222 -9.19 -14.91 -52.92
C ILE A 222 -10.30 -13.90 -52.59
N GLU A 223 -10.51 -12.86 -53.41
CA GLU A 223 -11.61 -11.91 -53.21
C GLU A 223 -12.98 -12.60 -53.27
N THR A 224 -13.15 -13.52 -54.20
CA THR A 224 -14.40 -14.28 -54.33
C THR A 224 -14.63 -15.15 -53.09
N ALA A 225 -13.59 -15.84 -52.61
CA ALA A 225 -13.68 -16.68 -51.42
C ALA A 225 -13.98 -15.87 -50.15
N LEU A 226 -13.28 -14.75 -49.95
CA LEU A 226 -13.52 -13.83 -48.84
C LEU A 226 -14.94 -13.28 -48.86
N ARG A 227 -15.46 -12.86 -50.03
CA ARG A 227 -16.83 -12.35 -50.16
C ARG A 227 -17.89 -13.42 -49.85
N LEU A 228 -17.63 -14.66 -50.27
CA LEU A 228 -18.57 -15.78 -50.10
C LEU A 228 -18.61 -16.28 -48.64
N ALA A 229 -17.50 -16.22 -47.92
CA ALA A 229 -17.37 -16.74 -46.55
C ALA A 229 -17.14 -15.63 -45.49
N GLU A 230 -17.74 -14.45 -45.69
CA GLU A 230 -17.76 -13.32 -44.73
C GLU A 230 -16.35 -12.91 -44.23
N GLY A 231 -15.39 -12.84 -45.15
CA GLY A 231 -14.02 -12.39 -44.90
C GLY A 231 -13.07 -13.49 -44.41
N VAL A 232 -13.33 -14.77 -44.73
CA VAL A 232 -12.41 -15.89 -44.44
C VAL A 232 -12.14 -16.71 -45.69
N VAL A 233 -10.89 -17.14 -45.88
CA VAL A 233 -10.47 -18.05 -46.95
C VAL A 233 -9.54 -19.12 -46.40
N VAL A 234 -9.65 -20.34 -46.91
CA VAL A 234 -8.76 -21.46 -46.56
C VAL A 234 -8.02 -21.91 -47.82
N LEU A 235 -6.72 -22.09 -47.72
CA LEU A 235 -5.88 -22.68 -48.77
C LEU A 235 -5.50 -24.09 -48.36
N ASP A 236 -5.95 -25.09 -49.12
CA ASP A 236 -5.65 -26.51 -48.90
C ASP A 236 -4.58 -26.97 -49.88
N PHE A 237 -3.36 -27.21 -49.39
CA PHE A 237 -2.19 -27.62 -50.17
C PHE A 237 -2.23 -29.14 -50.43
N VAL A 238 -2.76 -29.51 -51.60
CA VAL A 238 -2.96 -30.90 -52.04
C VAL A 238 -1.68 -31.71 -52.25
N ASP A 239 -0.51 -31.05 -52.33
CA ASP A 239 0.78 -31.73 -52.49
C ASP A 239 1.38 -32.21 -51.14
N ARG A 240 0.71 -31.94 -50.01
CA ARG A 240 1.14 -32.33 -48.65
C ARG A 240 0.31 -33.49 -48.09
N GLU A 241 0.93 -34.30 -47.22
CA GLU A 241 0.28 -35.44 -46.55
C GLU A 241 -0.96 -35.00 -45.75
N GLU A 242 -1.97 -35.88 -45.62
CA GLU A 242 -3.27 -35.56 -44.95
C GLU A 242 -3.12 -35.08 -43.51
N ASP A 243 -2.13 -35.58 -42.78
CA ASP A 243 -1.88 -35.23 -41.38
C ASP A 243 -0.83 -34.13 -41.18
N ALA A 244 -0.35 -33.50 -42.28
CA ALA A 244 0.65 -32.45 -42.18
C ALA A 244 0.05 -31.17 -41.55
N PRO A 245 0.63 -30.62 -40.47
CA PRO A 245 0.09 -29.47 -39.75
C PRO A 245 0.03 -28.18 -40.59
N ASP A 246 0.71 -28.16 -41.72
CA ASP A 246 0.81 -27.04 -42.67
C ASP A 246 0.12 -27.33 -44.02
N ARG A 247 -0.77 -28.34 -44.06
CA ARG A 247 -1.62 -28.65 -45.22
C ARG A 247 -2.70 -27.60 -45.47
N GLU A 248 -3.34 -27.10 -44.43
CA GLU A 248 -4.35 -26.05 -44.54
C GLU A 248 -3.84 -24.75 -43.94
N ARG A 249 -3.94 -23.64 -44.69
CA ARG A 249 -3.69 -22.30 -44.17
C ARG A 249 -4.93 -21.44 -44.30
N ARG A 250 -5.30 -20.79 -43.21
CA ARG A 250 -6.51 -19.98 -43.12
C ARG A 250 -6.13 -18.51 -43.04
N PHE A 251 -6.85 -17.66 -43.77
CA PHE A 251 -6.66 -16.22 -43.80
C PHE A 251 -7.99 -15.51 -43.55
N SER A 252 -7.93 -14.31 -42.96
CA SER A 252 -9.12 -13.49 -42.72
C SER A 252 -8.88 -12.00 -43.05
N GLU A 253 -9.92 -11.39 -43.60
CA GLU A 253 -10.01 -9.95 -43.88
C GLU A 253 -10.43 -9.13 -42.65
N ASN A 254 -10.98 -9.80 -41.64
CA ASN A 254 -11.37 -9.23 -40.35
C ASN A 254 -10.35 -9.63 -39.27
N LEU A 255 -10.37 -8.93 -38.12
CA LEU A 255 -9.60 -9.33 -36.94
C LEU A 255 -10.25 -10.56 -36.26
N ALA A 256 -10.35 -11.67 -36.99
CA ALA A 256 -11.09 -12.86 -36.60
C ALA A 256 -10.16 -14.07 -36.41
N CYS A 257 -10.54 -14.96 -35.49
CA CYS A 257 -9.83 -16.22 -35.33
C CYS A 257 -9.96 -17.08 -36.61
N PRO A 258 -8.87 -17.64 -37.14
CA PRO A 258 -8.93 -18.54 -38.30
C PRO A 258 -9.79 -19.81 -38.05
N ASN A 259 -9.95 -20.19 -36.78
CA ASN A 259 -10.78 -21.31 -36.34
C ASN A 259 -12.21 -20.91 -35.94
N ALA A 260 -12.64 -19.68 -36.28
CA ALA A 260 -14.00 -19.18 -36.07
C ALA A 260 -14.49 -19.12 -34.62
N HIS A 261 -13.58 -19.05 -33.66
CA HIS A 261 -13.93 -18.73 -32.29
C HIS A 261 -14.48 -17.30 -32.21
N PRO A 262 -15.56 -17.06 -31.44
CA PRO A 262 -16.09 -15.73 -31.25
C PRO A 262 -15.09 -14.88 -30.47
N LEU A 263 -14.73 -13.73 -31.03
CA LEU A 263 -13.92 -12.72 -30.37
C LEU A 263 -14.80 -11.50 -30.12
N SER A 264 -14.71 -10.92 -28.92
CA SER A 264 -15.51 -9.75 -28.53
C SER A 264 -14.88 -8.40 -28.90
N ILE A 265 -13.84 -8.42 -29.75
CA ILE A 265 -13.04 -7.24 -30.11
C ILE A 265 -13.12 -6.98 -31.61
N ASP A 266 -13.53 -5.76 -31.97
CA ASP A 266 -13.56 -5.30 -33.36
C ASP A 266 -12.20 -4.73 -33.80
N GLU A 267 -11.53 -3.95 -32.94
CA GLU A 267 -10.25 -3.31 -33.22
C GLU A 267 -9.31 -3.24 -31.99
N LEU A 268 -8.00 -3.32 -32.27
CA LEU A 268 -6.94 -3.16 -31.26
C LEU A 268 -6.50 -1.71 -31.15
N GLU A 269 -7.19 -0.99 -30.27
CA GLU A 269 -6.84 0.39 -29.92
C GLU A 269 -6.20 0.45 -28.52
N PRO A 270 -5.42 1.50 -28.20
CA PRO A 270 -4.81 1.64 -26.87
C PRO A 270 -5.83 1.59 -25.72
N ARG A 271 -7.08 2.06 -25.93
CA ARG A 271 -8.15 1.98 -24.92
C ARG A 271 -8.59 0.55 -24.60
N SER A 272 -8.42 -0.39 -25.53
CA SER A 272 -8.73 -1.81 -25.34
C SER A 272 -7.79 -2.46 -24.32
N PHE A 273 -6.60 -1.90 -24.11
CA PHE A 273 -5.66 -2.34 -23.08
C PHE A 273 -5.86 -1.65 -21.72
N SER A 274 -6.88 -0.80 -21.58
CA SER A 274 -7.17 -0.09 -20.33
C SER A 274 -8.21 -0.83 -19.50
N PHE A 275 -7.83 -1.28 -18.30
CA PHE A 275 -8.77 -1.85 -17.32
C PHE A 275 -9.69 -0.79 -16.69
N ASN A 276 -9.45 0.50 -16.93
CA ASN A 276 -10.38 1.58 -16.55
C ASN A 276 -11.49 1.79 -17.58
N SER A 277 -11.39 1.15 -18.75
CA SER A 277 -12.34 1.26 -19.84
C SER A 277 -13.15 -0.03 -20.00
N PRO A 278 -14.47 0.02 -20.24
CA PRO A 278 -15.29 -1.18 -20.42
C PRO A 278 -14.87 -2.05 -21.63
N TYR A 279 -14.14 -1.46 -22.59
CA TYR A 279 -13.61 -2.17 -23.75
C TYR A 279 -12.52 -3.18 -23.37
N GLY A 280 -11.66 -2.84 -22.40
CA GLY A 280 -10.54 -3.68 -21.96
C GLY A 280 -10.77 -4.39 -20.64
N ALA A 281 -11.62 -3.84 -19.77
CA ALA A 281 -11.86 -4.35 -18.44
C ALA A 281 -12.51 -5.73 -18.43
N CYS A 282 -12.03 -6.60 -17.53
CA CYS A 282 -12.69 -7.86 -17.22
C CYS A 282 -14.14 -7.60 -16.77
N PRO A 283 -15.14 -8.26 -17.37
CA PRO A 283 -16.56 -8.02 -17.06
C PRO A 283 -16.95 -8.48 -15.65
N GLU A 284 -16.32 -9.53 -15.13
CA GLU A 284 -16.63 -10.12 -13.81
C GLU A 284 -16.26 -9.17 -12.66
N CYS A 285 -15.08 -8.57 -12.71
CA CYS A 285 -14.59 -7.65 -11.67
C CYS A 285 -14.64 -6.17 -12.08
N ALA A 286 -15.21 -5.84 -13.25
CA ALA A 286 -15.23 -4.50 -13.83
C ALA A 286 -13.87 -3.77 -13.79
N GLY A 287 -12.79 -4.51 -14.08
CA GLY A 287 -11.42 -3.98 -14.09
C GLY A 287 -10.73 -3.79 -12.73
N LEU A 288 -11.34 -4.24 -11.62
CA LEU A 288 -10.70 -4.18 -10.29
C LEU A 288 -9.58 -5.21 -10.11
N GLY A 289 -9.70 -6.38 -10.74
CA GLY A 289 -8.76 -7.50 -10.59
C GLY A 289 -8.93 -8.32 -9.33
N VAL A 290 -9.62 -7.79 -8.32
CA VAL A 290 -9.88 -8.49 -7.06
C VAL A 290 -11.38 -8.69 -6.83
N ARG A 291 -11.71 -9.72 -6.04
CA ARG A 291 -13.05 -9.96 -5.51
C ARG A 291 -12.93 -10.27 -4.02
N LYS A 292 -13.88 -9.81 -3.21
CA LYS A 292 -14.00 -10.24 -1.82
C LYS A 292 -14.70 -11.60 -1.80
N GLU A 293 -14.02 -12.60 -1.28
CA GLU A 293 -14.59 -13.94 -1.05
C GLU A 293 -14.41 -14.30 0.43
N VAL A 294 -15.35 -15.07 0.98
CA VAL A 294 -15.23 -15.55 2.36
C VAL A 294 -14.00 -16.46 2.44
N ASP A 295 -13.15 -16.23 3.44
CA ASP A 295 -11.93 -17.03 3.63
C ASP A 295 -12.20 -18.11 4.70
N PRO A 296 -12.09 -19.40 4.36
CA PRO A 296 -12.28 -20.48 5.33
C PRO A 296 -11.39 -20.36 6.57
N ASP A 297 -10.17 -19.81 6.43
CA ASP A 297 -9.23 -19.64 7.53
C ASP A 297 -9.67 -18.52 8.50
N LEU A 298 -10.47 -17.55 8.02
CA LEU A 298 -11.08 -16.52 8.87
C LEU A 298 -12.38 -17.01 9.52
N VAL A 299 -13.10 -17.91 8.86
CA VAL A 299 -14.31 -18.54 9.41
C VAL A 299 -13.94 -19.51 10.53
N VAL A 300 -12.84 -20.25 10.39
CA VAL A 300 -12.31 -21.16 11.40
C VAL A 300 -10.87 -20.79 11.76
N PRO A 301 -10.68 -19.76 12.62
CA PRO A 301 -9.34 -19.24 12.94
C PRO A 301 -8.43 -20.22 13.68
N ASP A 302 -9.01 -21.18 14.41
CA ASP A 302 -8.26 -22.18 15.17
C ASP A 302 -8.77 -23.58 14.84
N PRO A 303 -8.07 -24.31 13.97
CA PRO A 303 -8.42 -25.68 13.59
C PRO A 303 -8.32 -26.71 14.74
N ASP A 304 -7.70 -26.36 15.86
CA ASP A 304 -7.56 -27.25 17.02
C ASP A 304 -8.74 -27.11 18.00
N LEU A 305 -9.61 -26.11 17.84
CA LEU A 305 -10.87 -25.98 18.59
C LEU A 305 -11.95 -26.93 18.05
N SER A 306 -12.83 -27.38 18.96
CA SER A 306 -14.03 -28.14 18.61
C SER A 306 -15.16 -27.22 18.13
N LEU A 307 -16.18 -27.80 17.48
CA LEU A 307 -17.36 -27.03 17.07
C LEU A 307 -18.16 -26.54 18.29
N ALA A 308 -18.15 -27.28 19.40
CA ALA A 308 -18.80 -26.90 20.65
C ALA A 308 -18.09 -25.73 21.34
N ASP A 309 -16.75 -25.69 21.27
CA ASP A 309 -15.92 -24.60 21.81
C ASP A 309 -15.92 -23.35 20.93
N GLY A 310 -16.70 -23.35 19.85
CA GLY A 310 -16.89 -22.19 18.98
C GLY A 310 -15.84 -22.02 17.89
N ALA A 311 -15.35 -23.12 17.31
CA ALA A 311 -14.42 -23.09 16.17
C ALA A 311 -14.90 -22.19 15.02
N ILE A 312 -16.21 -22.06 14.78
CA ILE A 312 -16.79 -21.18 13.76
C ILE A 312 -16.98 -19.77 14.32
N ALA A 313 -16.07 -18.86 13.98
CA ALA A 313 -16.02 -17.50 14.52
C ALA A 313 -17.29 -16.65 14.25
N PRO A 314 -17.90 -16.66 13.05
CA PRO A 314 -19.14 -15.89 12.80
C PRO A 314 -20.32 -16.29 13.68
N TRP A 315 -20.33 -17.55 14.15
CA TRP A 315 -21.44 -18.13 14.89
C TRP A 315 -21.17 -18.25 16.40
N SER A 316 -19.95 -18.02 16.87
CA SER A 316 -19.59 -18.22 18.28
C SER A 316 -19.98 -17.08 19.23
N MET A 317 -20.53 -15.96 18.72
CA MET A 317 -20.82 -14.77 19.54
C MET A 317 -22.31 -14.45 19.69
N GLY A 318 -22.71 -14.05 20.90
CA GLY A 318 -24.02 -13.47 21.21
C GLY A 318 -25.19 -14.46 21.24
N GLN A 319 -26.43 -13.95 21.12
CA GLN A 319 -27.64 -14.80 21.15
C GLN A 319 -27.77 -15.74 19.93
N SER A 320 -27.01 -15.48 18.87
CA SER A 320 -26.88 -16.36 17.71
C SER A 320 -26.10 -17.65 18.01
N ALA A 321 -25.20 -17.65 19.00
CA ALA A 321 -24.37 -18.82 19.30
C ALA A 321 -25.20 -20.02 19.76
N GLU A 322 -26.21 -19.81 20.60
CA GLU A 322 -27.12 -20.89 21.00
C GLU A 322 -27.95 -21.43 19.83
N TYR A 323 -28.35 -20.56 18.89
CA TYR A 323 -29.15 -20.97 17.73
C TYR A 323 -28.32 -21.82 16.76
N PHE A 324 -27.13 -21.34 16.39
CA PHE A 324 -26.23 -22.07 15.48
C PHE A 324 -25.63 -23.31 16.14
N GLY A 325 -25.35 -23.28 17.44
CA GLY A 325 -24.96 -24.48 18.20
C GLY A 325 -26.00 -25.58 18.09
N ARG A 326 -27.30 -25.25 18.20
CA ARG A 326 -28.39 -26.24 18.01
C ARG A 326 -28.50 -26.76 16.59
N LEU A 327 -28.24 -25.93 15.58
CA LEU A 327 -28.17 -26.37 14.18
C LEU A 327 -26.98 -27.30 13.94
N LEU A 328 -25.81 -27.00 14.51
CA LEU A 328 -24.62 -27.85 14.44
C LEU A 328 -24.85 -29.20 15.13
N SER A 329 -25.51 -29.23 16.29
CA SER A 329 -25.88 -30.49 16.95
C SER A 329 -26.84 -31.32 16.10
N GLY A 330 -27.84 -30.70 15.47
CA GLY A 330 -28.73 -31.44 14.57
C GLY A 330 -28.00 -31.96 13.31
N LEU A 331 -27.00 -31.23 12.81
CA LEU A 331 -26.16 -31.68 11.71
C LEU A 331 -25.24 -32.83 12.13
N ALA A 332 -24.72 -32.78 13.37
CA ALA A 332 -23.93 -33.84 13.99
C ALA A 332 -24.73 -35.15 14.09
N ASP A 333 -26.00 -35.08 14.49
CA ASP A 333 -26.91 -36.24 14.52
C ASP A 333 -27.18 -36.81 13.11
N ALA A 334 -27.29 -35.96 12.09
CA ALA A 334 -27.57 -36.38 10.71
C ALA A 334 -26.36 -37.00 10.01
N LEU A 335 -25.16 -36.44 10.21
CA LEU A 335 -23.91 -36.87 9.57
C LEU A 335 -23.05 -37.80 10.45
N GLU A 336 -23.55 -38.20 11.62
CA GLU A 336 -22.91 -39.11 12.58
C GLU A 336 -21.47 -38.67 12.95
N PHE A 337 -21.29 -37.41 13.35
CA PHE A 337 -20.01 -36.92 13.88
C PHE A 337 -20.16 -36.30 15.26
N ASP A 338 -19.05 -36.21 16.01
CA ASP A 338 -19.03 -35.60 17.34
C ASP A 338 -18.65 -34.11 17.26
N ILE A 339 -19.47 -33.26 17.90
CA ILE A 339 -19.28 -31.80 17.95
C ILE A 339 -18.08 -31.39 18.81
N ASP A 340 -17.64 -32.25 19.73
CA ASP A 340 -16.48 -32.05 20.60
C ASP A 340 -15.15 -32.42 19.91
N THR A 341 -15.21 -32.96 18.68
CA THR A 341 -14.01 -33.28 17.90
C THR A 341 -13.37 -32.00 17.34
N PRO A 342 -12.04 -31.80 17.52
CA PRO A 342 -11.31 -30.68 16.92
C PRO A 342 -11.50 -30.59 15.41
N TRP A 343 -11.66 -29.37 14.87
CA TRP A 343 -11.95 -29.12 13.45
C TRP A 343 -11.01 -29.86 12.50
N ARG A 344 -9.70 -29.87 12.80
CA ARG A 344 -8.67 -30.54 11.99
C ARG A 344 -8.87 -32.05 11.87
N LYS A 345 -9.46 -32.68 12.90
CA LYS A 345 -9.71 -34.13 12.94
C LYS A 345 -11.04 -34.50 12.29
N LEU A 346 -11.90 -33.54 11.98
CA LEU A 346 -13.19 -33.81 11.32
C LEU A 346 -12.98 -34.32 9.88
N PRO A 347 -13.80 -35.31 9.45
CA PRO A 347 -13.80 -35.76 8.06
C PRO A 347 -14.04 -34.62 7.08
N VAL A 348 -13.43 -34.69 5.89
CA VAL A 348 -13.56 -33.65 4.84
C VAL A 348 -15.02 -33.41 4.46
N LYS A 349 -15.85 -34.46 4.41
CA LYS A 349 -17.29 -34.36 4.14
C LYS A 349 -18.02 -33.48 5.18
N VAL A 350 -17.69 -33.63 6.46
CA VAL A 350 -18.28 -32.84 7.56
C VAL A 350 -17.84 -31.38 7.46
N ARG A 351 -16.54 -31.14 7.27
CA ARG A 351 -16.02 -29.77 7.10
C ARG A 351 -16.67 -29.05 5.92
N LYS A 352 -16.84 -29.75 4.79
CA LYS A 352 -17.54 -29.21 3.61
C LYS A 352 -19.00 -28.89 3.90
N ALA A 353 -19.72 -29.81 4.56
CA ALA A 353 -21.12 -29.60 4.93
C ALA A 353 -21.30 -28.39 5.87
N VAL A 354 -20.37 -28.17 6.80
CA VAL A 354 -20.38 -27.01 7.70
C VAL A 354 -20.12 -25.70 6.94
N LEU A 355 -19.15 -25.68 6.02
CA LEU A 355 -18.76 -24.46 5.30
C LEU A 355 -19.74 -24.10 4.17
N GLU A 356 -20.04 -25.05 3.28
CA GLU A 356 -20.80 -24.83 2.03
C GLU A 356 -22.29 -25.19 2.16
N GLY A 357 -22.66 -25.90 3.23
CA GLY A 357 -24.02 -26.37 3.46
C GLY A 357 -24.23 -27.85 3.10
N SER A 358 -25.39 -28.37 3.48
CA SER A 358 -25.86 -29.71 3.15
C SER A 358 -27.32 -29.65 2.70
N THR A 359 -27.66 -30.46 1.70
CA THR A 359 -29.05 -30.66 1.24
C THR A 359 -29.88 -31.50 2.22
N GLU A 360 -29.25 -32.08 3.25
CA GLU A 360 -29.94 -32.85 4.27
C GLU A 360 -30.70 -31.93 5.24
N GLN A 361 -31.96 -32.28 5.54
CA GLN A 361 -32.76 -31.53 6.49
C GLN A 361 -32.31 -31.84 7.91
N VAL A 362 -31.89 -30.80 8.63
CA VAL A 362 -31.47 -30.89 10.02
C VAL A 362 -32.67 -30.71 10.93
N HIS A 363 -32.87 -31.65 11.85
CA HIS A 363 -33.92 -31.59 12.84
C HIS A 363 -33.44 -30.84 14.09
N VAL A 364 -33.99 -29.64 14.34
CA VAL A 364 -33.59 -28.80 15.48
C VAL A 364 -34.68 -28.84 16.56
N ARG A 365 -34.29 -29.20 17.78
CA ARG A 365 -35.16 -29.19 18.97
C ARG A 365 -34.69 -28.13 19.96
N TYR A 366 -35.58 -27.24 20.38
CA TYR A 366 -35.25 -26.23 21.39
C TYR A 366 -36.40 -25.97 22.36
N LYS A 367 -36.04 -25.48 23.56
CA LYS A 367 -37.00 -25.05 24.58
C LYS A 367 -37.18 -23.54 24.46
N ASN A 368 -38.40 -23.07 24.21
CA ASN A 368 -38.67 -21.64 24.13
C ASN A 368 -38.65 -20.99 25.53
N ARG A 369 -38.74 -19.65 25.56
CA ARG A 369 -38.78 -18.87 26.82
C ARG A 369 -39.91 -19.27 27.79
N TYR A 370 -40.99 -19.87 27.29
CA TYR A 370 -42.13 -20.36 28.07
C TYR A 370 -42.01 -21.84 28.47
N GLY A 371 -40.83 -22.43 28.30
CA GLY A 371 -40.55 -23.81 28.67
C GLY A 371 -41.14 -24.88 27.74
N ARG A 372 -41.80 -24.48 26.63
CA ARG A 372 -42.34 -25.42 25.65
C ARG A 372 -41.25 -25.87 24.69
N VAL A 373 -41.18 -27.17 24.46
CA VAL A 373 -40.31 -27.77 23.45
C VAL A 373 -40.93 -27.55 22.08
N ARG A 374 -40.18 -26.93 21.16
CA ARG A 374 -40.53 -26.82 19.74
C ARG A 374 -39.47 -27.55 18.91
N SER A 375 -39.91 -28.19 17.84
CA SER A 375 -39.03 -28.75 16.82
C SER A 375 -39.39 -28.20 15.45
N TYR A 376 -38.39 -28.07 14.59
CA TYR A 376 -38.56 -27.73 13.18
C TYR A 376 -37.45 -28.41 12.38
N TYR A 377 -37.71 -28.61 11.09
CA TYR A 377 -36.71 -29.02 10.12
C TYR A 377 -36.21 -27.77 9.40
N ALA A 378 -34.89 -27.68 9.22
CA ALA A 378 -34.26 -26.62 8.44
C ALA A 378 -33.19 -27.22 7.54
N GLU A 379 -33.06 -26.69 6.34
CA GLU A 379 -31.92 -26.98 5.48
C GLU A 379 -30.69 -26.31 6.08
N PHE A 380 -29.56 -27.03 6.09
CA PHE A 380 -28.32 -26.50 6.60
C PHE A 380 -27.60 -25.73 5.51
N GLU A 381 -27.80 -24.41 5.49
CA GLU A 381 -27.24 -23.50 4.47
C GLU A 381 -25.70 -23.45 4.44
N GLY A 382 -25.03 -23.74 5.55
CA GLY A 382 -23.57 -23.56 5.69
C GLY A 382 -23.17 -22.13 6.05
N VAL A 383 -21.93 -21.96 6.53
CA VAL A 383 -21.43 -20.66 7.00
C VAL A 383 -21.16 -19.69 5.85
N MET A 384 -20.59 -20.17 4.74
CA MET A 384 -20.16 -19.32 3.63
C MET A 384 -21.36 -18.71 2.89
N PRO A 385 -22.38 -19.49 2.48
CA PRO A 385 -23.57 -18.92 1.84
C PRO A 385 -24.35 -18.00 2.79
N PHE A 386 -24.39 -18.36 4.09
CA PHE A 386 -24.97 -17.50 5.12
C PHE A 386 -24.30 -16.12 5.17
N LEU A 387 -22.96 -16.06 5.14
CA LEU A 387 -22.20 -14.81 5.14
C LEU A 387 -22.43 -13.99 3.86
N HIS A 388 -22.41 -14.63 2.69
CA HIS A 388 -22.70 -13.96 1.41
C HIS A 388 -24.10 -13.34 1.40
N ARG A 389 -25.13 -14.13 1.75
CA ARG A 389 -26.52 -13.65 1.80
C ARG A 389 -26.69 -12.51 2.82
N ARG A 390 -26.05 -12.62 3.99
CA ARG A 390 -26.10 -11.56 5.01
C ARG A 390 -25.45 -10.28 4.53
N LEU A 391 -24.35 -10.35 3.79
CA LEU A 391 -23.70 -9.17 3.23
C LEU A 391 -24.61 -8.46 2.21
N GLU A 392 -25.22 -9.22 1.30
CA GLU A 392 -26.14 -8.68 0.27
C GLU A 392 -27.43 -8.09 0.86
N GLN A 393 -27.99 -8.72 1.90
CA GLN A 393 -29.26 -8.30 2.51
C GLN A 393 -29.09 -7.21 3.60
N SER A 394 -27.87 -7.01 4.13
CA SER A 394 -27.66 -6.04 5.21
C SER A 394 -27.67 -4.62 4.65
N GLU A 395 -28.56 -3.78 5.14
CA GLU A 395 -28.59 -2.35 4.78
C GLU A 395 -27.65 -1.49 5.66
N SER A 396 -27.26 -1.99 6.84
CA SER A 396 -26.38 -1.27 7.76
C SER A 396 -24.90 -1.47 7.40
N GLU A 397 -24.19 -0.38 7.16
CA GLU A 397 -22.75 -0.38 6.86
C GLU A 397 -21.92 -1.04 7.98
N GLN A 398 -22.25 -0.81 9.26
CA GLN A 398 -21.55 -1.44 10.38
C GLN A 398 -21.75 -2.97 10.39
N ALA A 399 -22.92 -3.45 9.96
CA ALA A 399 -23.17 -4.87 9.83
C ALA A 399 -22.41 -5.48 8.64
N LYS A 400 -22.35 -4.76 7.50
CA LYS A 400 -21.54 -5.18 6.34
C LYS A 400 -20.07 -5.29 6.70
N GLU A 401 -19.48 -4.26 7.30
CA GLU A 401 -18.08 -4.24 7.73
C GLU A 401 -17.76 -5.41 8.68
N ARG A 402 -18.69 -5.75 9.59
CA ARG A 402 -18.56 -6.92 10.46
C ARG A 402 -18.48 -8.25 9.68
N TYR A 403 -19.25 -8.41 8.61
CA TYR A 403 -19.23 -9.64 7.80
C TYR A 403 -18.06 -9.65 6.81
N GLU A 404 -17.68 -8.50 6.27
CA GLU A 404 -16.48 -8.34 5.45
C GLU A 404 -15.20 -8.71 6.20
N GLY A 405 -15.16 -8.59 7.53
CA GLY A 405 -14.05 -9.07 8.36
C GLY A 405 -13.79 -10.59 8.32
N TYR A 406 -14.66 -11.37 7.68
CA TYR A 406 -14.44 -12.80 7.38
C TYR A 406 -14.14 -13.06 5.89
N MET A 407 -13.96 -12.00 5.11
CA MET A 407 -13.66 -12.07 3.68
C MET A 407 -12.24 -11.56 3.42
N ARG A 408 -11.59 -12.16 2.44
CA ARG A 408 -10.30 -11.70 1.94
C ARG A 408 -10.47 -11.26 0.49
N GLU A 409 -9.68 -10.27 0.08
CA GLU A 409 -9.53 -9.97 -1.34
C GLU A 409 -8.70 -11.07 -1.99
N ILE A 410 -9.29 -11.73 -2.98
CA ILE A 410 -8.62 -12.73 -3.80
C ILE A 410 -8.51 -12.22 -5.25
N PRO A 411 -7.50 -12.69 -6.00
CA PRO A 411 -7.45 -12.46 -7.45
C PRO A 411 -8.74 -12.96 -8.11
N CYS A 412 -9.32 -12.13 -8.98
CA CYS A 412 -10.54 -12.50 -9.70
C CYS A 412 -10.29 -13.76 -10.54
N PRO A 413 -11.09 -14.83 -10.39
CA PRO A 413 -10.87 -16.08 -11.12
C PRO A 413 -10.98 -15.94 -12.64
N ALA A 414 -11.84 -15.03 -13.12
CA ALA A 414 -12.09 -14.85 -14.55
C ALA A 414 -10.92 -14.18 -15.30
N CYS A 415 -10.14 -13.33 -14.63
CA CYS A 415 -8.96 -12.68 -15.23
C CYS A 415 -7.65 -13.01 -14.50
N ALA A 416 -7.67 -13.96 -13.56
CA ALA A 416 -6.55 -14.31 -12.67
C ALA A 416 -5.87 -13.10 -11.99
N GLY A 417 -6.60 -12.02 -11.74
CA GLY A 417 -6.04 -10.77 -11.18
C GLY A 417 -5.61 -9.72 -12.20
N ALA A 418 -5.52 -10.06 -13.48
CA ALA A 418 -4.97 -9.22 -14.54
C ALA A 418 -5.84 -8.02 -14.95
N ARG A 419 -7.07 -7.90 -14.41
CA ARG A 419 -8.03 -6.80 -14.64
C ARG A 419 -8.58 -6.67 -16.08
N LEU A 420 -8.02 -7.40 -17.03
CA LEU A 420 -8.32 -7.29 -18.45
C LEU A 420 -9.16 -8.46 -18.98
N ARG A 421 -9.73 -8.29 -20.18
CA ARG A 421 -10.41 -9.35 -20.93
C ARG A 421 -9.42 -10.39 -21.47
N PRO A 422 -9.82 -11.66 -21.61
CA PRO A 422 -8.97 -12.72 -22.16
C PRO A 422 -8.39 -12.40 -23.55
N GLU A 423 -9.17 -11.75 -24.42
CA GLU A 423 -8.73 -11.39 -25.78
C GLU A 423 -7.61 -10.34 -25.77
N ILE A 424 -7.56 -9.48 -24.75
CA ILE A 424 -6.49 -8.49 -24.56
C ILE A 424 -5.24 -9.15 -23.99
N LEU A 425 -5.41 -10.09 -23.07
CA LEU A 425 -4.32 -10.88 -22.51
C LEU A 425 -3.64 -11.76 -23.56
N ALA A 426 -4.38 -12.15 -24.61
CA ALA A 426 -3.82 -12.91 -25.72
C ALA A 426 -2.98 -12.06 -26.71
N VAL A 427 -2.89 -10.75 -26.51
CA VAL A 427 -1.97 -9.90 -27.28
C VAL A 427 -0.62 -9.88 -26.59
N THR A 428 0.41 -10.35 -27.28
CA THR A 428 1.75 -10.54 -26.72
C THR A 428 2.83 -9.82 -27.51
N VAL A 429 3.93 -9.49 -26.83
CA VAL A 429 5.18 -9.02 -27.45
C VAL A 429 6.30 -9.94 -26.98
N SER A 430 7.30 -10.17 -27.83
CA SER A 430 8.38 -11.13 -27.56
C SER A 430 9.70 -10.44 -27.24
N ALA A 431 10.35 -10.86 -26.16
CA ALA A 431 11.66 -10.33 -25.76
C ALA A 431 12.61 -11.44 -25.28
N GLY A 432 13.76 -11.56 -25.95
CA GLY A 432 14.88 -12.45 -25.59
C GLY A 432 14.49 -13.74 -24.86
N ASP A 433 15.04 -13.92 -23.65
CA ASP A 433 14.87 -15.11 -22.80
C ASP A 433 13.49 -15.20 -22.12
N PHE A 434 12.70 -14.11 -22.14
CA PHE A 434 11.40 -14.05 -21.48
C PHE A 434 10.26 -14.60 -22.37
N GLY A 435 10.50 -14.77 -23.67
CA GLY A 435 9.49 -15.26 -24.61
C GLY A 435 8.38 -14.23 -24.87
N ALA A 436 7.21 -14.72 -25.30
CA ALA A 436 6.04 -13.90 -25.60
C ALA A 436 5.23 -13.62 -24.32
N MET A 437 5.07 -12.36 -23.95
CA MET A 437 4.34 -11.94 -22.76
C MET A 437 3.22 -10.94 -23.09
N SER A 438 2.11 -11.08 -22.39
CA SER A 438 0.97 -10.16 -22.38
C SER A 438 1.27 -8.89 -21.60
N ILE A 439 0.46 -7.85 -21.79
CA ILE A 439 0.63 -6.58 -21.07
C ILE A 439 0.53 -6.75 -19.55
N ALA A 440 -0.30 -7.69 -19.08
CA ALA A 440 -0.49 -7.95 -17.66
C ALA A 440 0.75 -8.64 -17.06
N GLU A 441 1.30 -9.63 -17.76
CA GLU A 441 2.52 -10.33 -17.31
C GLU A 441 3.70 -9.37 -17.23
N VAL A 442 3.89 -8.49 -18.24
CA VAL A 442 4.93 -7.46 -18.21
C VAL A 442 4.70 -6.44 -17.09
N SER A 443 3.43 -6.18 -16.73
CA SER A 443 3.09 -5.29 -15.61
C SER A 443 3.29 -5.92 -14.23
N ASP A 444 3.27 -7.25 -14.15
CA ASP A 444 3.49 -8.04 -12.93
C ASP A 444 4.98 -8.35 -12.68
N LEU A 445 5.85 -8.15 -13.66
CA LEU A 445 7.30 -8.15 -13.46
C LEU A 445 7.71 -7.03 -12.49
N SER A 446 8.79 -7.26 -11.76
CA SER A 446 9.46 -6.16 -11.05
C SER A 446 9.93 -5.10 -12.05
N ILE A 447 10.06 -3.85 -11.64
CA ILE A 447 10.53 -2.76 -12.52
C ILE A 447 11.91 -3.09 -13.11
N ALA A 448 12.79 -3.73 -12.34
CA ALA A 448 14.09 -4.21 -12.85
C ALA A 448 13.94 -5.27 -13.96
N GLU A 449 13.06 -6.25 -13.79
CA GLU A 449 12.81 -7.29 -14.79
C GLU A 449 12.08 -6.73 -16.02
N CYS A 450 11.14 -5.82 -15.81
CA CYS A 450 10.42 -5.12 -16.87
C CYS A 450 11.37 -4.27 -17.73
N ALA A 451 12.32 -3.56 -17.11
CA ALA A 451 13.35 -2.83 -17.84
C ALA A 451 14.21 -3.77 -18.71
N ARG A 452 14.68 -4.88 -18.13
CA ARG A 452 15.42 -5.92 -18.88
C ARG A 452 14.59 -6.53 -20.02
N PHE A 453 13.31 -6.77 -19.79
CA PHE A 453 12.39 -7.30 -20.79
C PHE A 453 12.30 -6.34 -21.99
N LEU A 454 12.13 -5.04 -21.72
CA LEU A 454 11.99 -4.04 -22.79
C LEU A 454 13.31 -3.77 -23.53
N ASP A 455 14.46 -3.87 -22.85
CA ASP A 455 15.78 -3.79 -23.49
C ASP A 455 16.04 -4.96 -24.45
N GLY A 456 15.49 -6.15 -24.13
CA GLY A 456 15.57 -7.35 -24.96
C GLY A 456 14.46 -7.49 -25.99
N LEU A 457 13.60 -6.48 -26.17
CA LEU A 457 12.42 -6.55 -27.03
C LEU A 457 12.82 -6.63 -28.50
N VAL A 458 12.31 -7.65 -29.20
CA VAL A 458 12.58 -7.84 -30.62
C VAL A 458 11.42 -7.26 -31.43
N LEU A 459 11.65 -6.08 -32.02
CA LEU A 459 10.68 -5.42 -32.91
C LEU A 459 11.11 -5.61 -34.37
N GLY A 460 10.14 -5.92 -35.24
CA GLY A 460 10.36 -5.90 -36.69
C GLY A 460 10.57 -4.47 -37.20
N ALA A 461 11.01 -4.32 -38.45
CA ALA A 461 11.36 -3.02 -39.03
C ALA A 461 10.16 -2.03 -39.02
N ARG A 462 8.94 -2.54 -39.24
CA ARG A 462 7.71 -1.74 -39.21
C ARG A 462 7.35 -1.33 -37.78
N GLU A 463 7.36 -2.29 -36.85
CA GLU A 463 7.01 -2.05 -35.46
C GLU A 463 8.02 -1.10 -34.80
N ALA A 464 9.31 -1.27 -35.08
CA ALA A 464 10.37 -0.37 -34.60
C ALA A 464 10.19 1.08 -35.11
N ALA A 465 9.74 1.26 -36.35
CA ALA A 465 9.47 2.59 -36.90
C ALA A 465 8.25 3.28 -36.24
N ILE A 466 7.24 2.51 -35.85
CA ILE A 466 6.00 3.05 -35.26
C ILE A 466 6.11 3.21 -33.74
N ALA A 467 6.66 2.21 -33.06
CA ALA A 467 6.68 2.10 -31.60
C ALA A 467 8.05 2.36 -30.97
N GLY A 468 9.11 2.55 -31.76
CA GLY A 468 10.47 2.77 -31.23
C GLY A 468 10.58 4.01 -30.33
N GLN A 469 9.88 5.10 -30.64
CA GLN A 469 9.86 6.28 -29.78
C GLN A 469 9.09 6.02 -28.48
N VAL A 470 8.02 5.24 -28.55
CA VAL A 470 7.24 4.82 -27.37
C VAL A 470 8.08 3.94 -26.45
N LEU A 471 8.83 2.99 -27.02
CA LEU A 471 9.73 2.12 -26.27
C LEU A 471 10.80 2.91 -25.52
N LYS A 472 11.44 3.90 -26.17
CA LYS A 472 12.42 4.78 -25.52
C LYS A 472 11.84 5.54 -24.33
N GLU A 473 10.61 6.04 -24.47
CA GLU A 473 9.93 6.77 -23.41
C GLU A 473 9.61 5.86 -22.21
N ILE A 474 9.20 4.61 -22.47
CA ILE A 474 8.98 3.61 -21.41
C ILE A 474 10.30 3.30 -20.69
N GLN A 475 11.37 3.02 -21.44
CA GLN A 475 12.69 2.72 -20.88
C GLN A 475 13.23 3.87 -20.03
N ALA A 476 13.07 5.12 -20.47
CA ALA A 476 13.47 6.29 -19.69
C ALA A 476 12.72 6.36 -18.35
N ARG A 477 11.39 6.17 -18.36
CA ARG A 477 10.57 6.20 -17.14
C ARG A 477 10.89 5.07 -16.17
N LEU A 478 11.11 3.86 -16.67
CA LEU A 478 11.59 2.76 -15.83
C LEU A 478 12.98 3.06 -15.26
N GLY A 479 13.88 3.64 -16.05
CA GLY A 479 15.19 4.13 -15.59
C GLY A 479 15.06 5.09 -14.41
N PHE A 480 14.17 6.08 -14.48
CA PHE A 480 13.94 6.99 -13.37
C PHE A 480 13.39 6.31 -12.11
N LEU A 481 12.54 5.28 -12.27
CA LEU A 481 12.05 4.49 -11.12
C LEU A 481 13.18 3.63 -10.49
N LEU A 482 14.09 3.12 -11.31
CA LEU A 482 15.29 2.40 -10.84
C LEU A 482 16.24 3.35 -10.09
N ASP A 483 16.43 4.57 -10.60
CA ASP A 483 17.31 5.59 -10.01
C ASP A 483 16.87 5.96 -8.58
N VAL A 484 15.55 6.04 -8.34
CA VAL A 484 14.98 6.34 -7.02
C VAL A 484 14.84 5.10 -6.12
N GLY A 485 15.34 3.92 -6.53
CA GLY A 485 15.34 2.71 -5.72
C GLY A 485 13.98 2.03 -5.56
N LEU A 486 13.13 2.10 -6.58
CA LEU A 486 11.82 1.42 -6.61
C LEU A 486 11.83 0.16 -7.50
N ASP A 487 13.00 -0.40 -7.75
CA ASP A 487 13.24 -1.54 -8.65
C ASP A 487 12.41 -2.78 -8.29
N TYR A 488 12.10 -2.96 -7.00
CA TYR A 488 11.37 -4.10 -6.47
C TYR A 488 9.85 -4.03 -6.66
N LEU A 489 9.30 -2.89 -7.05
CA LEU A 489 7.86 -2.73 -7.28
C LEU A 489 7.46 -3.35 -8.61
N THR A 490 6.20 -3.75 -8.72
CA THR A 490 5.56 -4.10 -10.00
C THR A 490 4.73 -2.92 -10.50
N LEU A 491 4.53 -2.82 -11.82
CA LEU A 491 3.66 -1.79 -12.41
C LEU A 491 2.18 -2.04 -12.08
N SER A 492 1.82 -3.29 -11.80
CA SER A 492 0.48 -3.71 -11.39
C SER A 492 0.15 -3.44 -9.92
N ARG A 493 1.16 -3.16 -9.07
CA ARG A 493 0.96 -2.89 -7.64
C ARG A 493 -0.05 -1.76 -7.44
N ALA A 494 -1.05 -2.01 -6.60
CA ALA A 494 -2.11 -1.05 -6.32
C ALA A 494 -1.56 0.18 -5.59
N ALA A 495 -1.93 1.38 -6.05
CA ALA A 495 -1.45 2.64 -5.51
C ALA A 495 -1.77 2.83 -4.03
N GLY A 496 -2.92 2.33 -3.58
CA GLY A 496 -3.35 2.41 -2.19
C GLY A 496 -2.51 1.59 -1.20
N THR A 497 -1.65 0.70 -1.70
CA THR A 497 -0.74 -0.15 -0.89
C THR A 497 0.67 0.44 -0.77
N LEU A 498 0.93 1.57 -1.42
CA LEU A 498 2.22 2.24 -1.35
C LEU A 498 2.36 2.98 -0.02
N SER A 499 3.55 2.93 0.56
CA SER A 499 3.95 3.81 1.65
C SER A 499 4.03 5.27 1.19
N GLY A 500 4.03 6.21 2.15
CA GLY A 500 4.21 7.64 1.85
C GLY A 500 5.50 7.91 1.07
N GLY A 501 6.62 7.31 1.51
CA GLY A 501 7.91 7.41 0.83
C GLY A 501 7.93 6.79 -0.58
N GLU A 502 7.32 5.61 -0.78
CA GLU A 502 7.19 5.01 -2.12
C GLU A 502 6.39 5.91 -3.07
N ALA A 503 5.24 6.44 -2.63
CA ALA A 503 4.42 7.33 -3.44
C ALA A 503 5.16 8.64 -3.79
N GLN A 504 5.90 9.18 -2.83
CA GLN A 504 6.73 10.38 -3.03
C GLN A 504 7.85 10.14 -4.04
N ARG A 505 8.58 9.01 -3.94
CA ARG A 505 9.64 8.64 -4.87
C ARG A 505 9.13 8.38 -6.28
N ILE A 506 7.95 7.77 -6.42
CA ILE A 506 7.27 7.65 -7.72
C ILE A 506 7.02 9.04 -8.32
N ARG A 507 6.49 9.98 -7.52
CA ARG A 507 6.24 11.35 -7.98
C ARG A 507 7.55 12.04 -8.39
N LEU A 508 8.63 11.87 -7.63
CA LEU A 508 9.96 12.36 -7.97
C LEU A 508 10.46 11.82 -9.32
N ALA A 509 10.36 10.49 -9.53
CA ALA A 509 10.71 9.86 -10.80
C ALA A 509 9.91 10.44 -11.98
N THR A 510 8.58 10.62 -11.82
CA THR A 510 7.73 11.25 -12.83
C THR A 510 8.15 12.71 -13.11
N GLN A 511 8.54 13.47 -12.08
CA GLN A 511 9.01 14.85 -12.27
C GLN A 511 10.34 14.91 -13.02
N ILE A 512 11.27 14.00 -12.76
CA ILE A 512 12.53 13.92 -13.52
C ILE A 512 12.24 13.58 -14.98
N GLY A 513 11.33 12.64 -15.23
CA GLY A 513 10.92 12.26 -16.59
C GLY A 513 10.18 13.35 -17.36
N SER A 514 9.63 14.36 -16.69
CA SER A 514 8.99 15.50 -17.37
C SER A 514 9.98 16.39 -18.14
N GLY A 515 11.28 16.33 -17.81
CA GLY A 515 12.32 17.13 -18.47
C GLY A 515 12.13 18.65 -18.33
N LEU A 516 11.39 19.10 -17.31
CA LEU A 516 11.16 20.52 -17.07
C LEU A 516 12.44 21.23 -16.60
N VAL A 517 12.60 22.48 -17.04
CA VAL A 517 13.74 23.36 -16.72
C VAL A 517 13.21 24.69 -16.19
N GLY A 518 13.94 25.31 -15.27
CA GLY A 518 13.55 26.57 -14.64
C GLY A 518 12.43 26.45 -13.61
N VAL A 519 12.15 25.23 -13.14
CA VAL A 519 11.13 24.94 -12.12
C VAL A 519 11.74 25.04 -10.71
N LEU A 520 10.92 25.47 -9.75
CA LEU A 520 11.24 25.38 -8.33
C LEU A 520 10.59 24.12 -7.74
N TYR A 521 11.39 23.11 -7.43
CA TYR A 521 10.90 21.91 -6.76
C TYR A 521 11.00 22.06 -5.25
N VAL A 522 9.89 21.85 -4.54
CA VAL A 522 9.85 21.87 -3.08
C VAL A 522 9.52 20.47 -2.56
N LEU A 523 10.48 19.85 -1.86
CA LEU A 523 10.42 18.46 -1.42
C LEU A 523 10.32 18.38 0.11
N ASP A 524 9.45 17.48 0.60
CA ASP A 524 9.19 17.28 2.03
C ASP A 524 9.82 15.96 2.50
N GLU A 525 11.03 16.00 3.06
CA GLU A 525 11.74 14.84 3.63
C GLU A 525 11.77 13.60 2.70
N PRO A 526 12.37 13.70 1.49
CA PRO A 526 12.39 12.59 0.53
C PRO A 526 13.16 11.34 1.01
N SER A 527 13.95 11.44 2.09
CA SER A 527 14.64 10.31 2.72
C SER A 527 13.72 9.39 3.55
N ILE A 528 12.46 9.78 3.80
CA ILE A 528 11.52 8.99 4.61
C ILE A 528 11.30 7.58 4.04
N GLY A 529 11.31 6.59 4.93
CA GLY A 529 11.12 5.18 4.61
C GLY A 529 12.15 4.64 3.61
N LEU A 530 13.32 5.28 3.54
CA LEU A 530 14.45 4.89 2.71
C LEU A 530 15.58 4.37 3.61
N HIS A 531 16.20 3.27 3.19
CA HIS A 531 17.37 2.74 3.88
C HIS A 531 18.61 3.58 3.56
N GLN A 532 19.56 3.70 4.50
CA GLN A 532 20.78 4.53 4.30
C GLN A 532 21.54 4.21 3.02
N ARG A 533 21.55 2.93 2.64
CA ARG A 533 22.08 2.43 1.35
C ARG A 533 21.57 3.21 0.14
N ASP A 534 20.26 3.44 0.10
CA ASP A 534 19.57 4.00 -1.06
C ASP A 534 19.52 5.54 -1.00
N ASN A 535 19.81 6.13 0.17
CA ASN A 535 19.84 7.57 0.38
C ASN A 535 20.86 8.29 -0.54
N ARG A 536 22.02 7.68 -0.78
CA ARG A 536 23.00 8.24 -1.70
C ARG A 536 22.49 8.33 -3.15
N ARG A 537 21.73 7.31 -3.61
CA ARG A 537 21.11 7.33 -4.95
C ARG A 537 20.06 8.42 -5.07
N LEU A 538 19.30 8.64 -3.99
CA LEU A 538 18.34 9.75 -3.92
C LEU A 538 19.07 11.10 -4.07
N ILE A 539 20.16 11.33 -3.34
CA ILE A 539 20.96 12.56 -3.42
C ILE A 539 21.50 12.77 -4.84
N ASP A 540 22.05 11.74 -5.48
CA ASP A 540 22.53 11.82 -6.86
C ASP A 540 21.39 12.21 -7.83
N THR A 541 20.20 11.69 -7.58
CA THR A 541 19.00 11.98 -8.37
C THR A 541 18.52 13.44 -8.18
N LEU A 542 18.53 13.95 -6.95
CA LEU A 542 18.22 15.35 -6.63
C LEU A 542 19.23 16.31 -7.28
N THR A 543 20.52 15.94 -7.22
CA THR A 543 21.62 16.68 -7.85
C THR A 543 21.43 16.75 -9.35
N ARG A 544 21.07 15.63 -10.00
CA ARG A 544 20.73 15.62 -11.44
C ARG A 544 19.53 16.50 -11.76
N LEU A 545 18.49 16.49 -10.91
CA LEU A 545 17.31 17.34 -11.11
C LEU A 545 17.67 18.84 -11.04
N ARG A 546 18.57 19.22 -10.14
CA ARG A 546 19.17 20.57 -10.07
C ARG A 546 19.95 20.88 -11.34
N ASP A 547 20.85 19.98 -11.75
CA ASP A 547 21.78 20.19 -12.87
C ASP A 547 21.07 20.30 -14.23
N LEU A 548 19.81 19.84 -14.35
CA LEU A 548 18.94 20.12 -15.50
C LEU A 548 18.59 21.62 -15.65
N GLY A 549 18.93 22.46 -14.67
CA GLY A 549 18.61 23.89 -14.63
C GLY A 549 17.39 24.20 -13.78
N ASN A 550 17.20 23.45 -12.69
CA ASN A 550 16.12 23.67 -11.72
C ASN A 550 16.68 24.08 -10.35
N THR A 551 15.84 24.69 -9.54
CA THR A 551 16.16 25.00 -8.13
C THR A 551 15.39 24.05 -7.23
N LEU A 552 16.05 23.48 -6.22
CA LEU A 552 15.43 22.57 -5.27
C LEU A 552 15.44 23.21 -3.88
N ILE A 553 14.30 23.17 -3.19
CA ILE A 553 14.20 23.42 -1.75
C ILE A 553 13.75 22.11 -1.11
N VAL A 554 14.61 21.51 -0.31
CA VAL A 554 14.37 20.23 0.35
C VAL A 554 14.27 20.48 1.85
N VAL A 555 13.13 20.16 2.46
CA VAL A 555 13.00 20.14 3.92
C VAL A 555 13.56 18.80 4.40
N GLU A 556 14.66 18.82 5.15
CA GLU A 556 15.35 17.59 5.56
C GLU A 556 16.05 17.68 6.92
N HIS A 557 16.24 16.49 7.50
CA HIS A 557 16.95 16.24 8.74
C HIS A 557 18.07 15.20 8.58
N ASP A 558 18.13 14.50 7.46
CA ASP A 558 19.20 13.55 7.16
C ASP A 558 20.58 14.22 6.98
N GLU A 559 21.59 13.67 7.64
CA GLU A 559 22.96 14.21 7.65
C GLU A 559 23.59 14.23 6.26
N ASP A 560 23.46 13.15 5.48
CA ASP A 560 24.08 13.03 4.17
C ASP A 560 23.48 14.05 3.18
N THR A 561 22.17 14.28 3.27
CA THR A 561 21.47 15.26 2.42
C THR A 561 21.87 16.70 2.78
N VAL A 562 21.94 17.04 4.07
CA VAL A 562 22.40 18.38 4.50
C VAL A 562 23.85 18.61 4.06
N ARG A 563 24.71 17.58 4.19
CA ARG A 563 26.12 17.64 3.78
C ARG A 563 26.29 17.81 2.27
N ALA A 564 25.45 17.19 1.45
CA ALA A 564 25.50 17.26 -0.01
C ALA A 564 24.90 18.54 -0.60
N SER A 565 24.21 19.35 0.20
CA SER A 565 23.53 20.57 -0.25
C SER A 565 24.50 21.70 -0.63
N ASP A 566 24.07 22.56 -1.56
CA ASP A 566 24.82 23.76 -1.95
C ASP A 566 24.61 24.90 -0.94
N TRP A 567 23.42 24.95 -0.33
CA TRP A 567 23.01 25.98 0.62
C TRP A 567 22.10 25.39 1.70
N VAL A 568 22.31 25.76 2.95
CA VAL A 568 21.50 25.33 4.10
C VAL A 568 20.85 26.53 4.76
N VAL A 569 19.56 26.42 5.04
CA VAL A 569 18.79 27.36 5.87
C VAL A 569 18.34 26.65 7.14
N ASP A 570 18.88 27.04 8.28
CA ASP A 570 18.47 26.54 9.59
C ASP A 570 17.41 27.47 10.18
N ILE A 571 16.21 26.93 10.42
CA ILE A 571 15.03 27.70 10.84
C ILE A 571 14.74 27.42 12.31
N GLY A 572 14.70 28.50 13.08
CA GLY A 572 14.24 28.63 14.45
C GLY A 572 15.18 27.96 15.45
N PRO A 573 15.67 28.66 16.49
CA PRO A 573 16.41 27.96 17.54
C PRO A 573 15.50 27.01 18.34
N ARG A 574 14.17 27.18 18.25
CA ARG A 574 13.12 26.39 18.94
C ARG A 574 11.86 26.24 18.07
N ALA A 575 10.90 25.45 18.55
CA ALA A 575 9.62 25.21 17.88
C ALA A 575 8.55 26.26 18.22
N GLY A 576 7.51 26.35 17.39
CA GLY A 576 6.29 27.11 17.67
C GLY A 576 6.53 28.60 17.78
N GLU A 577 5.92 29.22 18.81
CA GLU A 577 6.05 30.64 19.08
C GLU A 577 7.50 31.06 19.33
N HIS A 578 8.38 30.14 19.75
CA HIS A 578 9.81 30.41 19.98
C HIS A 578 10.68 30.21 18.73
N GLY A 579 10.09 29.74 17.62
CA GLY A 579 10.75 29.55 16.33
C GLY A 579 10.52 30.70 15.36
N GLY A 580 10.42 30.36 14.07
CA GLY A 580 10.02 31.28 13.01
C GLY A 580 11.05 32.34 12.64
N THR A 581 12.31 32.10 12.95
CA THR A 581 13.46 32.97 12.64
C THR A 581 14.51 32.19 11.88
N VAL A 582 15.34 32.85 11.07
CA VAL A 582 16.44 32.18 10.38
C VAL A 582 17.68 32.26 11.27
N VAL A 583 18.18 31.10 11.73
CA VAL A 583 19.38 30.99 12.57
C VAL A 583 20.63 30.95 11.71
N HIS A 584 20.55 30.26 10.57
CA HIS A 584 21.63 30.14 9.59
C HIS A 584 21.09 30.21 8.18
N SER A 585 21.83 30.84 7.27
CA SER A 585 21.59 30.78 5.84
C SER A 585 22.93 30.92 5.14
N GLY A 586 23.49 29.81 4.67
CA GLY A 586 24.85 29.76 4.16
C GLY A 586 25.25 28.37 3.68
N THR A 587 26.54 28.16 3.49
CA THR A 587 27.09 26.85 3.13
C THR A 587 27.09 25.87 4.31
N TYR A 588 27.23 24.58 4.03
CA TYR A 588 27.37 23.53 5.07
C TYR A 588 28.54 23.81 6.03
N LYS A 589 29.69 24.29 5.53
CA LYS A 589 30.85 24.60 6.38
C LYS A 589 30.54 25.72 7.38
N GLU A 590 29.88 26.77 6.92
CA GLU A 590 29.49 27.89 7.78
C GLU A 590 28.43 27.47 8.82
N LEU A 591 27.59 26.47 8.52
CA LEU A 591 26.62 25.92 9.48
C LEU A 591 27.32 25.22 10.65
N LEU A 592 28.36 24.42 10.38
CA LEU A 592 29.11 23.70 11.42
C LEU A 592 29.77 24.65 12.41
N ASP A 593 30.31 25.76 11.90
CA ASP A 593 30.98 26.82 12.67
C ASP A 593 29.98 27.69 13.45
N ASN A 594 28.69 27.66 13.11
CA ASN A 594 27.66 28.47 13.76
C ASN A 594 27.36 27.94 15.18
N PRO A 595 27.66 28.70 16.26
CA PRO A 595 27.44 28.25 17.63
C PRO A 595 25.96 28.27 18.04
N GLU A 596 25.11 29.06 17.37
CA GLU A 596 23.69 29.21 17.69
C GLU A 596 22.82 28.12 17.04
N SER A 597 23.34 27.47 15.99
CA SER A 597 22.64 26.38 15.29
C SER A 597 22.72 25.08 16.10
N LEU A 598 21.56 24.59 16.53
CA LEU A 598 21.45 23.27 17.14
C LEU A 598 21.74 22.17 16.11
N THR A 599 21.29 22.35 14.87
CA THR A 599 21.61 21.46 13.74
C THR A 599 23.12 21.38 13.53
N GLY A 600 23.80 22.53 13.49
CA GLY A 600 25.26 22.60 13.42
C GLY A 600 25.96 21.93 14.61
N ALA A 601 25.37 21.94 15.81
CA ALA A 601 25.92 21.25 16.98
C ALA A 601 25.93 19.71 16.80
N TYR A 602 24.86 19.12 16.29
CA TYR A 602 24.82 17.68 15.99
C TYR A 602 25.75 17.30 14.83
N LEU A 603 25.69 18.05 13.72
CA LEU A 603 26.49 17.76 12.52
C LEU A 603 28.00 17.94 12.74
N SER A 604 28.42 18.78 13.69
CA SER A 604 29.83 18.94 14.08
C SER A 604 30.28 17.96 15.17
N GLY A 605 29.35 17.18 15.75
CA GLY A 605 29.62 16.28 16.88
C GLY A 605 29.78 16.99 18.23
N ARG A 606 29.39 18.27 18.34
CA ARG A 606 29.31 18.98 19.64
C ARG A 606 28.21 18.40 20.53
N GLU A 607 27.14 17.91 19.91
CA GLU A 607 26.06 17.15 20.53
C GLU A 607 25.91 15.82 19.80
N GLU A 608 25.55 14.74 20.51
CA GLU A 608 25.30 13.43 19.90
C GLU A 608 24.23 12.67 20.71
N ILE A 609 23.47 11.78 20.06
CA ILE A 609 22.65 10.79 20.75
C ILE A 609 23.58 9.65 21.20
N GLU A 610 23.82 9.55 22.50
CA GLU A 610 24.75 8.56 23.07
C GLU A 610 24.26 7.12 22.91
N ILE A 611 25.20 6.20 22.70
CA ILE A 611 24.94 4.76 22.68
C ILE A 611 24.78 4.27 24.13
N PRO A 612 23.74 3.47 24.45
CA PRO A 612 23.57 2.93 25.79
C PRO A 612 24.78 2.09 26.24
N ALA A 613 25.38 2.45 27.37
CA ALA A 613 26.53 1.73 27.93
C ALA A 613 26.19 0.27 28.33
N LEU A 614 24.94 -0.01 28.66
CA LEU A 614 24.43 -1.34 28.98
C LEU A 614 23.07 -1.54 28.30
N ARG A 615 22.95 -2.53 27.42
CA ARG A 615 21.68 -2.95 26.82
C ARG A 615 20.86 -3.82 27.78
N ARG A 616 19.54 -3.82 27.62
CA ARG A 616 18.64 -4.63 28.45
C ARG A 616 18.82 -6.11 28.11
N PRO A 617 18.94 -7.00 29.12
CA PRO A 617 19.14 -8.42 28.86
C PRO A 617 17.87 -9.09 28.32
N ILE A 618 18.01 -9.92 27.30
CA ILE A 618 16.90 -10.65 26.69
C ILE A 618 16.48 -11.85 27.54
N ASP A 619 15.19 -11.93 27.88
CA ASP A 619 14.59 -13.10 28.53
C ASP A 619 14.10 -14.12 27.49
N LYS A 620 14.84 -15.23 27.33
CA LYS A 620 14.50 -16.31 26.39
C LYS A 620 13.16 -16.99 26.71
N GLY A 621 12.64 -16.86 27.94
CA GLY A 621 11.33 -17.39 28.33
C GLY A 621 10.16 -16.44 28.01
N ARG A 622 10.44 -15.18 27.66
CA ARG A 622 9.42 -14.15 27.40
C ARG A 622 9.58 -13.55 26.02
N GLN A 623 9.02 -14.22 25.03
CA GLN A 623 9.05 -13.80 23.63
C GLN A 623 7.68 -14.03 22.99
N VAL A 624 7.35 -13.18 22.02
CA VAL A 624 6.23 -13.41 21.09
C VAL A 624 6.83 -13.86 19.77
N THR A 625 6.37 -15.00 19.25
CA THR A 625 6.94 -15.58 18.03
C THR A 625 5.89 -15.67 16.95
N VAL A 626 6.16 -15.05 15.80
CA VAL A 626 5.39 -15.23 14.56
C VAL A 626 5.91 -16.49 13.89
N VAL A 627 5.02 -17.41 13.51
CA VAL A 627 5.39 -18.70 12.90
C VAL A 627 4.84 -18.80 11.48
N GLY A 628 5.72 -19.14 10.54
CA GLY A 628 5.46 -19.41 9.14
C GLY A 628 4.70 -18.29 8.46
N ALA A 629 5.25 -17.06 8.50
CA ALA A 629 4.68 -15.88 7.84
C ALA A 629 4.88 -15.96 6.31
N ARG A 630 3.80 -15.75 5.55
CA ARG A 630 3.72 -15.99 4.09
C ARG A 630 2.99 -14.90 3.30
N GLU A 631 2.63 -13.81 3.95
CA GLU A 631 1.94 -12.71 3.28
C GLU A 631 2.93 -11.95 2.37
N ASN A 632 2.46 -11.50 1.21
CA ASN A 632 3.25 -10.80 0.20
C ASN A 632 4.54 -11.53 -0.18
N ASN A 633 5.71 -10.96 0.11
CA ASN A 633 7.01 -11.51 -0.23
C ASN A 633 7.66 -12.33 0.89
N LEU A 634 7.01 -12.50 2.05
CA LEU A 634 7.56 -13.26 3.17
C LEU A 634 7.67 -14.76 2.86
N ARG A 635 8.83 -15.37 3.15
CA ARG A 635 9.16 -16.74 2.73
C ARG A 635 9.05 -17.77 3.86
N GLU A 636 7.86 -17.95 4.42
CA GLU A 636 7.61 -18.92 5.52
C GLU A 636 8.51 -18.70 6.74
N ILE A 637 8.75 -17.45 7.11
CA ILE A 637 9.69 -17.12 8.18
C ILE A 637 9.08 -17.30 9.58
N ASP A 638 9.94 -17.70 10.51
CA ASP A 638 9.67 -17.72 11.96
C ASP A 638 10.50 -16.61 12.61
N VAL A 639 9.86 -15.70 13.35
CA VAL A 639 10.53 -14.53 13.95
C VAL A 639 10.10 -14.35 15.40
N ALA A 640 11.08 -14.25 16.30
CA ALA A 640 10.86 -14.07 17.74
C ALA A 640 11.14 -12.63 18.19
N PHE A 641 10.14 -12.01 18.80
CA PHE A 641 10.20 -10.67 19.38
C PHE A 641 10.36 -10.77 20.90
N PRO A 642 11.51 -10.34 21.47
CA PRO A 642 11.71 -10.35 22.90
C PRO A 642 10.82 -9.33 23.61
N LEU A 643 10.24 -9.72 24.76
CA LEU A 643 9.34 -8.87 25.53
C LEU A 643 10.09 -8.06 26.60
N GLY A 644 9.59 -6.86 26.90
CA GLY A 644 10.12 -5.97 27.93
C GLY A 644 11.39 -5.23 27.53
N VAL A 645 11.67 -5.14 26.23
CA VAL A 645 12.84 -4.47 25.65
C VAL A 645 12.44 -3.60 24.46
N LEU A 646 13.38 -2.78 23.97
CA LEU A 646 13.24 -2.04 22.71
C LEU A 646 13.73 -2.91 21.54
N THR A 647 12.80 -3.37 20.71
CA THR A 647 13.10 -4.15 19.50
C THR A 647 12.93 -3.27 18.26
N CYS A 648 13.96 -3.18 17.43
CA CYS A 648 13.92 -2.44 16.17
C CYS A 648 13.88 -3.43 14.99
N VAL A 649 12.91 -3.26 14.08
CA VAL A 649 12.81 -4.02 12.85
C VAL A 649 13.38 -3.17 11.72
N THR A 650 14.50 -3.62 11.16
CA THR A 650 15.30 -2.88 10.17
C THR A 650 15.33 -3.61 8.83
N GLY A 651 16.04 -3.03 7.86
CA GLY A 651 16.24 -3.61 6.53
C GLY A 651 15.77 -2.70 5.41
N VAL A 652 16.10 -3.07 4.17
CA VAL A 652 15.84 -2.24 2.98
C VAL A 652 14.35 -2.03 2.69
N SER A 653 14.00 -0.99 1.94
CA SER A 653 12.60 -0.73 1.55
C SER A 653 12.08 -1.91 0.70
N GLY A 654 10.86 -2.37 0.98
CA GLY A 654 10.29 -3.55 0.32
C GLY A 654 10.74 -4.91 0.85
N SER A 655 11.57 -5.00 1.90
CA SER A 655 12.05 -6.30 2.43
C SER A 655 10.99 -7.11 3.20
N GLY A 656 9.81 -6.53 3.46
CA GLY A 656 8.70 -7.20 4.18
C GLY A 656 8.50 -6.73 5.63
N LYS A 657 9.20 -5.68 6.10
CA LYS A 657 9.09 -5.13 7.47
C LYS A 657 7.64 -4.86 7.89
N SER A 658 6.92 -4.03 7.12
CA SER A 658 5.55 -3.65 7.41
C SER A 658 4.59 -4.85 7.34
N THR A 659 4.83 -5.79 6.42
CA THR A 659 4.01 -7.01 6.33
C THR A 659 4.19 -7.92 7.55
N LEU A 660 5.42 -8.07 8.05
CA LEU A 660 5.68 -8.85 9.25
C LEU A 660 5.07 -8.19 10.50
N VAL A 661 5.30 -6.88 10.69
CA VAL A 661 4.96 -6.18 11.92
C VAL A 661 3.51 -5.67 11.93
N ASN A 662 3.06 -4.97 10.89
CA ASN A 662 1.73 -4.40 10.85
C ASN A 662 0.68 -5.44 10.38
N ASP A 663 0.86 -6.03 9.20
CA ASP A 663 -0.18 -6.86 8.58
C ASP A 663 -0.41 -8.18 9.33
N ILE A 664 0.65 -8.76 9.92
CA ILE A 664 0.60 -10.01 10.67
C ILE A 664 0.61 -9.76 12.19
N LEU A 665 1.74 -9.30 12.75
CA LEU A 665 1.92 -9.25 14.20
C LEU A 665 0.91 -8.32 14.90
N ALA A 666 0.79 -7.07 14.44
CA ALA A 666 -0.10 -6.08 15.01
C ALA A 666 -1.56 -6.48 14.83
N THR A 667 -1.96 -6.93 13.63
CA THR A 667 -3.34 -7.36 13.36
C THR A 667 -3.78 -8.52 14.27
N VAL A 668 -2.92 -9.53 14.45
CA VAL A 668 -3.22 -10.67 15.33
C VAL A 668 -3.28 -10.25 16.79
N MET A 669 -2.32 -9.42 17.24
CA MET A 669 -2.33 -8.87 18.59
C MET A 669 -3.58 -8.00 18.84
N ALA A 670 -4.01 -7.18 17.87
CA ALA A 670 -5.22 -6.38 17.95
C ALA A 670 -6.47 -7.26 18.08
N ASN A 671 -6.54 -8.34 17.30
CA ASN A 671 -7.66 -9.27 17.35
C ASN A 671 -7.73 -10.03 18.68
N LYS A 672 -6.60 -10.59 19.15
CA LYS A 672 -6.54 -11.44 20.34
C LYS A 672 -6.54 -10.65 21.66
N LEU A 673 -5.87 -9.50 21.71
CA LEU A 673 -5.73 -8.71 22.94
C LEU A 673 -6.76 -7.58 23.04
N ASN A 674 -7.07 -6.90 21.93
CA ASN A 674 -7.98 -5.75 21.94
C ASN A 674 -9.39 -6.11 21.47
N GLY A 675 -9.62 -7.32 20.95
CA GLY A 675 -10.90 -7.75 20.41
C GLY A 675 -11.27 -7.12 19.06
N ALA A 676 -10.27 -6.65 18.31
CA ALA A 676 -10.47 -6.19 16.94
C ALA A 676 -10.93 -7.35 16.02
N ARG A 677 -11.44 -7.00 14.84
CA ARG A 677 -11.87 -7.97 13.82
C ARG A 677 -11.32 -7.58 12.47
N GLN A 678 -10.00 -7.56 12.42
CA GLN A 678 -9.24 -7.28 11.21
C GLN A 678 -8.74 -8.59 10.61
N VAL A 679 -8.50 -8.61 9.30
CA VAL A 679 -8.01 -9.79 8.59
C VAL A 679 -6.48 -9.79 8.67
N PRO A 680 -5.84 -10.71 9.41
CA PRO A 680 -4.39 -10.78 9.44
C PRO A 680 -3.82 -11.32 8.12
N GLY A 681 -2.61 -10.89 7.78
CA GLY A 681 -1.82 -11.50 6.71
C GLY A 681 -1.65 -13.01 6.92
N ARG A 682 -1.41 -13.77 5.84
CA ARG A 682 -1.19 -15.21 5.85
C ARG A 682 0.01 -15.57 6.72
N HIS A 683 -0.25 -16.35 7.75
CA HIS A 683 0.75 -16.88 8.66
C HIS A 683 0.20 -18.15 9.31
N THR A 684 1.05 -18.91 10.01
CA THR A 684 0.62 -20.17 10.63
C THR A 684 0.01 -19.93 12.02
N ARG A 685 0.71 -19.21 12.91
CA ARG A 685 0.21 -18.81 14.23
C ARG A 685 1.15 -17.80 14.90
N ILE A 686 0.72 -17.22 16.02
CA ILE A 686 1.58 -16.43 16.92
C ILE A 686 1.55 -17.03 18.32
N ASN A 687 2.73 -17.29 18.89
CA ASN A 687 2.90 -17.83 20.25
C ASN A 687 3.26 -16.72 21.25
N GLY A 688 3.00 -16.94 22.55
CA GLY A 688 3.44 -16.05 23.64
C GLY A 688 2.55 -14.82 23.90
N LEU A 689 1.37 -14.74 23.27
CA LEU A 689 0.44 -13.60 23.43
C LEU A 689 -0.19 -13.50 24.83
N ASP A 690 -0.28 -14.60 25.56
CA ASP A 690 -0.77 -14.67 26.95
C ASP A 690 0.09 -13.86 27.94
N GLN A 691 1.29 -13.46 27.51
CA GLN A 691 2.21 -12.64 28.27
C GLN A 691 1.85 -11.15 28.25
N LEU A 692 0.95 -10.72 27.35
CA LEU A 692 0.58 -9.33 27.13
C LEU A 692 -0.90 -9.08 27.44
N ASP A 693 -1.21 -7.88 27.93
CA ASP A 693 -2.58 -7.48 28.29
C ASP A 693 -3.31 -6.77 27.13
N LYS A 694 -2.58 -5.96 26.36
CA LYS A 694 -3.12 -5.14 25.26
C LYS A 694 -2.04 -4.78 24.25
N LEU A 695 -2.47 -4.49 23.03
CA LEU A 695 -1.66 -3.85 21.99
C LEU A 695 -1.96 -2.35 21.92
N VAL A 696 -0.92 -1.55 21.76
CA VAL A 696 -1.00 -0.14 21.36
C VAL A 696 -0.25 0.03 20.04
N GLN A 697 -0.99 0.13 18.94
CA GLN A 697 -0.41 0.45 17.64
C GLN A 697 -0.48 1.96 17.41
N VAL A 698 0.66 2.56 17.10
CA VAL A 698 0.78 4.01 16.86
C VAL A 698 1.34 4.21 15.45
N ASP A 699 0.42 4.39 14.50
CA ASP A 699 0.69 4.61 13.09
C ASP A 699 0.63 6.10 12.70
N GLN A 700 1.14 6.42 11.50
CA GLN A 700 1.16 7.77 10.95
C GLN A 700 -0.18 8.21 10.34
N SER A 701 -1.23 7.40 10.42
CA SER A 701 -2.54 7.78 9.90
C SER A 701 -3.07 9.04 10.60
N PRO A 702 -3.82 9.91 9.90
CA PRO A 702 -4.33 11.13 10.51
C PRO A 702 -5.25 10.79 11.69
N ILE A 703 -5.14 11.56 12.80
CA ILE A 703 -6.01 11.36 13.98
C ILE A 703 -7.50 11.56 13.68
N GLY A 704 -7.81 12.28 12.60
CA GLY A 704 -9.16 12.43 12.05
C GLY A 704 -9.12 13.08 10.68
N ARG A 705 -10.15 12.83 9.87
CA ARG A 705 -10.28 13.35 8.49
C ARG A 705 -11.06 14.66 8.39
N THR A 706 -11.47 15.22 9.54
CA THR A 706 -12.29 16.44 9.59
C THR A 706 -11.68 17.45 10.57
N PRO A 707 -11.92 18.76 10.37
CA PRO A 707 -11.46 19.82 11.29
C PRO A 707 -12.02 19.72 12.72
N ARG A 708 -13.00 18.84 12.95
CA ARG A 708 -13.58 18.54 14.27
C ARG A 708 -12.64 17.75 15.17
N SER A 709 -11.75 16.97 14.57
CA SER A 709 -10.73 16.25 15.32
C SER A 709 -9.55 17.19 15.52
N ASN A 710 -9.05 17.26 16.74
CA ASN A 710 -7.87 18.02 17.14
C ASN A 710 -7.22 17.39 18.38
N PRO A 711 -6.01 17.83 18.80
CA PRO A 711 -5.35 17.29 19.99
C PRO A 711 -6.23 17.31 21.25
N ALA A 712 -7.04 18.36 21.43
CA ALA A 712 -7.95 18.49 22.57
C ALA A 712 -9.03 17.40 22.61
N THR A 713 -9.68 17.15 21.47
CA THR A 713 -10.74 16.14 21.36
C THR A 713 -10.18 14.73 21.40
N TYR A 714 -9.03 14.49 20.75
CA TYR A 714 -8.46 13.15 20.63
C TYR A 714 -7.98 12.62 21.99
N THR A 715 -7.30 13.47 22.76
CA THR A 715 -6.84 13.11 24.12
C THR A 715 -7.97 13.10 25.16
N GLY A 716 -9.15 13.62 24.81
CA GLY A 716 -10.29 13.76 25.72
C GLY A 716 -10.14 14.89 26.75
N VAL A 717 -9.07 15.69 26.68
CA VAL A 717 -8.87 16.83 27.61
C VAL A 717 -9.94 17.90 27.40
N PHE A 718 -10.48 18.02 26.18
CA PHE A 718 -11.50 19.02 25.87
C PHE A 718 -12.77 18.85 26.68
N ASP A 719 -13.19 17.62 26.96
CA ASP A 719 -14.38 17.36 27.78
C ASP A 719 -14.23 17.95 29.19
N LYS A 720 -13.03 17.85 29.78
CA LYS A 720 -12.70 18.42 31.09
C LYS A 720 -12.68 19.94 31.05
N ILE A 721 -12.14 20.53 29.97
CA ILE A 721 -12.15 21.98 29.75
C ILE A 721 -13.59 22.49 29.64
N ARG A 722 -14.47 21.82 28.88
CA ARG A 722 -15.88 22.22 28.76
C ARG A 722 -16.61 22.18 30.10
N SER A 723 -16.38 21.15 30.92
CA SER A 723 -16.93 21.09 32.27
C SER A 723 -16.45 22.22 33.16
N LEU A 724 -15.18 22.64 33.02
CA LEU A 724 -14.63 23.77 33.74
C LEU A 724 -15.28 25.09 33.31
N PHE A 725 -15.45 25.33 32.00
CA PHE A 725 -16.14 26.51 31.48
C PHE A 725 -17.61 26.57 31.94
N ALA A 726 -18.33 25.45 31.96
CA ALA A 726 -19.71 25.40 32.47
C ALA A 726 -19.80 25.69 33.99
N SER A 727 -18.69 25.54 34.72
CA SER A 727 -18.65 25.78 36.16
C SER A 727 -18.39 27.25 36.55
N THR A 728 -18.08 28.12 35.58
CA THR A 728 -17.81 29.55 35.81
C THR A 728 -19.08 30.31 36.22
N THR A 729 -18.90 31.47 36.85
CA THR A 729 -20.01 32.33 37.30
C THR A 729 -20.87 32.80 36.13
N GLU A 730 -20.23 33.27 35.05
CA GLU A 730 -20.88 33.75 33.83
C GLU A 730 -21.71 32.64 33.15
N ALA A 731 -21.15 31.43 33.04
CA ALA A 731 -21.85 30.29 32.46
C ALA A 731 -23.07 29.88 33.29
N LYS A 732 -22.93 29.82 34.63
CA LYS A 732 -24.01 29.44 35.55
C LYS A 732 -25.18 30.41 35.51
N VAL A 733 -24.92 31.71 35.48
CA VAL A 733 -25.98 32.74 35.39
C VAL A 733 -26.76 32.62 34.08
N ARG A 734 -26.08 32.25 32.98
CA ARG A 734 -26.70 32.05 31.66
C ARG A 734 -27.31 30.66 31.46
N GLY A 735 -27.18 29.76 32.44
CA GLY A 735 -27.64 28.37 32.33
C GLY A 735 -26.86 27.51 31.34
N TYR A 736 -25.64 27.91 30.97
CA TYR A 736 -24.84 27.19 29.98
C TYR A 736 -24.26 25.89 30.56
N GLN A 737 -24.59 24.80 29.89
CA GLN A 737 -24.08 23.46 30.19
C GLN A 737 -22.79 23.16 29.40
N PRO A 738 -22.02 22.10 29.75
CA PRO A 738 -20.84 21.71 28.99
C PRO A 738 -21.08 21.51 27.49
N GLY A 739 -22.32 21.15 27.10
CA GLY A 739 -22.73 21.03 25.70
C GLY A 739 -22.70 22.34 24.91
N ARG A 740 -22.95 23.50 25.55
CA ARG A 740 -22.87 24.83 24.89
C ARG A 740 -21.45 25.10 24.37
N PHE A 741 -20.46 24.65 25.13
CA PHE A 741 -19.03 24.79 24.85
C PHE A 741 -18.49 23.71 23.89
N SER A 742 -19.36 22.84 23.36
CA SER A 742 -18.96 21.83 22.38
C SER A 742 -19.20 22.32 20.96
N PHE A 743 -18.15 22.47 20.17
CA PHE A 743 -18.30 22.80 18.74
C PHE A 743 -18.97 21.66 17.93
N ASN A 744 -19.11 20.47 18.51
CA ASN A 744 -19.80 19.34 17.87
C ASN A 744 -21.33 19.36 18.05
N VAL A 745 -21.84 20.11 19.03
CA VAL A 745 -23.26 20.08 19.42
C VAL A 745 -23.94 21.39 19.05
N LYS A 746 -25.19 21.32 18.57
CA LYS A 746 -26.02 22.50 18.33
C LYS A 746 -26.26 23.23 19.65
N GLY A 747 -26.19 24.55 19.62
CA GLY A 747 -26.53 25.37 20.77
C GLY A 747 -25.51 26.43 21.12
N GLY A 748 -24.22 26.28 20.81
CA GLY A 748 -23.20 27.34 21.04
C GLY A 748 -22.13 27.47 19.96
N ARG A 749 -22.01 26.47 19.08
CA ARG A 749 -21.17 26.53 17.88
C ARG A 749 -21.67 27.58 16.89
N CYS A 750 -20.79 28.03 15.99
CA CYS A 750 -21.19 28.80 14.82
C CYS A 750 -21.99 27.91 13.87
N GLU A 751 -23.19 28.35 13.46
CA GLU A 751 -24.06 27.56 12.57
C GLU A 751 -23.59 27.61 11.10
N ALA A 752 -22.91 28.67 10.67
CA ALA A 752 -22.41 28.80 9.30
C ALA A 752 -21.38 27.73 8.95
N CYS A 753 -20.39 27.50 9.82
CA CYS A 753 -19.40 26.42 9.67
C CYS A 753 -19.77 25.15 10.45
N SER A 754 -20.94 25.11 11.09
CA SER A 754 -21.35 24.00 11.98
C SER A 754 -20.31 23.61 13.04
N GLY A 755 -19.50 24.57 13.51
CA GLY A 755 -18.43 24.37 14.51
C GLY A 755 -17.05 23.96 13.96
N ASP A 756 -16.89 23.83 12.65
CA ASP A 756 -15.59 23.44 12.06
C ASP A 756 -14.56 24.58 12.10
N GLY A 757 -15.03 25.84 12.12
CA GLY A 757 -14.20 27.06 12.11
C GLY A 757 -13.73 27.46 10.71
N THR A 758 -13.57 26.48 9.83
CA THR A 758 -13.20 26.66 8.42
C THR A 758 -14.30 26.11 7.50
N LEU A 759 -14.34 26.58 6.27
CA LEU A 759 -15.15 26.05 5.18
C LEU A 759 -14.24 25.38 4.16
N LYS A 760 -14.63 24.19 3.70
CA LYS A 760 -13.91 23.47 2.65
C LYS A 760 -14.38 23.98 1.29
N ILE A 761 -13.47 24.53 0.49
CA ILE A 761 -13.74 24.95 -0.89
C ILE A 761 -13.24 23.85 -1.81
N GLU A 762 -14.15 23.34 -2.66
CA GLU A 762 -13.82 22.33 -3.66
C GLU A 762 -13.08 22.98 -4.83
N MET A 763 -11.92 22.43 -5.17
CA MET A 763 -11.05 22.95 -6.22
C MET A 763 -11.03 21.95 -7.39
N ASN A 764 -11.25 22.44 -8.62
CA ASN A 764 -11.35 21.54 -9.79
C ASN A 764 -10.02 20.87 -10.17
N PHE A 765 -8.91 21.60 -10.08
CA PHE A 765 -7.58 21.14 -10.54
C PHE A 765 -6.51 21.19 -9.45
N LEU A 766 -6.76 21.93 -8.37
CA LEU A 766 -5.88 22.04 -7.22
C LEU A 766 -6.44 21.18 -6.09
N PRO A 767 -5.63 20.83 -5.07
CA PRO A 767 -6.16 20.24 -3.84
C PRO A 767 -7.18 21.17 -3.19
N ASP A 768 -8.23 20.60 -2.60
CA ASP A 768 -9.23 21.36 -1.83
C ASP A 768 -8.57 22.16 -0.70
N VAL A 769 -9.04 23.39 -0.48
CA VAL A 769 -8.47 24.30 0.52
C VAL A 769 -9.51 24.63 1.60
N TYR A 770 -9.03 24.82 2.83
CA TYR A 770 -9.84 25.26 3.97
C TYR A 770 -9.67 26.76 4.18
N VAL A 771 -10.75 27.52 4.05
CA VAL A 771 -10.77 28.97 4.29
C VAL A 771 -11.43 29.26 5.63
N PRO A 772 -10.94 30.21 6.45
CA PRO A 772 -11.61 30.61 7.68
C PRO A 772 -13.06 31.02 7.44
N CYS A 773 -13.97 30.59 8.32
CA CYS A 773 -15.38 30.95 8.20
C CYS A 773 -15.58 32.45 8.40
N GLU A 774 -16.19 33.12 7.42
CA GLU A 774 -16.43 34.57 7.42
C GLU A 774 -17.28 35.06 8.61
N VAL A 775 -18.16 34.19 9.15
CA VAL A 775 -19.11 34.57 10.22
C VAL A 775 -18.48 34.52 11.61
N CYS A 776 -17.62 33.55 11.87
CA CYS A 776 -16.97 33.39 13.17
C CYS A 776 -15.46 33.68 13.15
N HIS A 777 -14.90 34.03 11.99
CA HIS A 777 -13.48 34.28 11.77
C HIS A 777 -12.60 33.16 12.34
N GLY A 778 -12.98 31.89 12.11
CA GLY A 778 -12.24 30.74 12.64
C GLY A 778 -12.55 30.34 14.08
N ALA A 779 -13.30 31.14 14.84
CA ALA A 779 -13.50 30.93 16.28
C ALA A 779 -14.34 29.70 16.65
N ARG A 780 -15.02 29.04 15.69
CA ARG A 780 -15.91 27.86 15.86
C ARG A 780 -17.20 28.09 16.65
N TYR A 781 -17.32 29.18 17.41
CA TYR A 781 -18.46 29.49 18.28
C TYR A 781 -19.20 30.75 17.84
N ASN A 782 -20.45 30.88 18.28
CA ASN A 782 -21.18 32.15 18.16
C ASN A 782 -20.73 33.16 19.22
N ARG A 783 -21.07 34.43 18.99
CA ARG A 783 -20.65 35.55 19.83
C ARG A 783 -21.11 35.38 21.28
N GLU A 784 -22.34 34.92 21.50
CA GLU A 784 -22.92 34.80 22.85
C GLU A 784 -22.21 33.74 23.70
N THR A 785 -21.64 32.71 23.06
CA THR A 785 -20.86 31.67 23.75
C THR A 785 -19.46 32.18 24.12
N LEU A 786 -18.89 33.05 23.30
CA LEU A 786 -17.56 33.64 23.53
C LEU A 786 -17.56 34.72 24.63
N GLU A 787 -18.72 35.19 25.07
CA GLU A 787 -18.81 36.11 26.21
C GLU A 787 -18.46 35.47 27.56
N VAL A 788 -18.37 34.12 27.63
CA VAL A 788 -17.97 33.41 28.86
C VAL A 788 -16.46 33.25 28.92
N HIS A 789 -15.87 33.69 30.03
CA HIS A 789 -14.44 33.64 30.27
C HIS A 789 -14.07 32.70 31.41
N TYR A 790 -12.88 32.10 31.30
CA TYR A 790 -12.17 31.44 32.38
C TYR A 790 -10.78 32.07 32.50
N LYS A 791 -10.46 32.63 33.69
CA LYS A 791 -9.25 33.44 33.92
C LYS A 791 -9.01 34.51 32.83
N GLY A 792 -10.08 35.18 32.39
CA GLY A 792 -10.02 36.24 31.39
C GLY A 792 -9.84 35.77 29.95
N LYS A 793 -9.86 34.45 29.66
CA LYS A 793 -9.81 33.92 28.30
C LYS A 793 -11.09 33.17 27.92
N THR A 794 -11.52 33.32 26.67
CA THR A 794 -12.67 32.62 26.09
C THR A 794 -12.32 31.17 25.74
N ILE A 795 -13.32 30.35 25.39
CA ILE A 795 -13.04 28.97 24.97
C ILE A 795 -12.30 28.90 23.63
N ALA A 796 -12.53 29.85 22.72
CA ALA A 796 -11.80 29.91 21.46
C ALA A 796 -10.32 30.24 21.69
N GLU A 797 -10.04 31.23 22.55
CA GLU A 797 -8.66 31.59 22.92
C GLU A 797 -7.93 30.46 23.64
N VAL A 798 -8.62 29.70 24.51
CA VAL A 798 -8.05 28.50 25.15
C VAL A 798 -7.73 27.40 24.14
N LEU A 799 -8.58 27.21 23.13
CA LEU A 799 -8.29 26.27 22.03
C LEU A 799 -7.17 26.77 21.12
N ASP A 800 -6.92 28.08 21.09
CA ASP A 800 -5.91 28.69 20.24
C ASP A 800 -4.50 28.72 20.89
N MET A 801 -4.41 28.48 22.20
CA MET A 801 -3.14 28.33 22.91
C MET A 801 -2.31 27.18 22.36
N SER A 802 -0.98 27.37 22.37
CA SER A 802 -0.04 26.25 22.26
C SER A 802 -0.22 25.29 23.45
N ILE A 803 0.11 24.01 23.25
CA ILE A 803 0.02 23.00 24.32
C ILE A 803 0.93 23.36 25.50
N GLU A 804 2.09 23.95 25.24
CA GLU A 804 3.01 24.44 26.27
C GLU A 804 2.41 25.58 27.09
N GLU A 805 1.83 26.60 26.43
CA GLU A 805 1.13 27.70 27.12
C GLU A 805 -0.08 27.15 27.92
N ALA A 806 -0.86 26.27 27.31
CA ALA A 806 -2.02 25.65 27.96
C ALA A 806 -1.60 24.81 29.18
N ALA A 807 -0.46 24.10 29.11
CA ALA A 807 0.05 23.30 30.21
C ALA A 807 0.33 24.18 31.45
N GLU A 808 0.95 25.35 31.26
CA GLU A 808 1.18 26.29 32.37
C GLU A 808 -0.13 26.96 32.83
N PHE A 809 -1.00 27.38 31.89
CA PHE A 809 -2.29 28.00 32.20
C PHE A 809 -3.19 27.10 33.07
N PHE A 810 -3.20 25.80 32.77
CA PHE A 810 -3.97 24.78 33.48
C PHE A 810 -3.20 24.06 34.60
N ARG A 811 -1.97 24.48 34.93
CA ARG A 811 -1.17 23.91 36.03
C ARG A 811 -1.95 23.74 37.35
N PRO A 812 -2.85 24.65 37.77
CA PRO A 812 -3.66 24.44 38.98
C PRO A 812 -4.66 23.28 38.89
N VAL A 813 -5.08 22.90 37.69
CA VAL A 813 -6.08 21.85 37.44
C VAL A 813 -5.37 20.57 37.00
N THR A 814 -4.91 19.79 37.98
CA THR A 814 -4.08 18.58 37.75
C THR A 814 -4.72 17.55 36.81
N SER A 815 -6.06 17.47 36.76
CA SER A 815 -6.79 16.57 35.87
C SER A 815 -6.70 16.96 34.39
N ILE A 816 -6.36 18.21 34.07
CA ILE A 816 -6.13 18.73 32.72
C ILE A 816 -4.62 18.79 32.46
N HIS A 817 -3.85 19.37 33.39
CA HIS A 817 -2.41 19.57 33.26
C HIS A 817 -1.63 18.30 32.92
N ARG A 818 -2.02 17.14 33.48
CA ARG A 818 -1.36 15.86 33.16
C ARG A 818 -1.38 15.53 31.67
N TYR A 819 -2.52 15.75 30.99
CA TYR A 819 -2.65 15.48 29.56
C TYR A 819 -1.77 16.42 28.74
N LEU A 820 -1.80 17.71 29.07
CA LEU A 820 -1.04 18.74 28.37
C LEU A 820 0.47 18.56 28.57
N ASN A 821 0.91 18.23 29.78
CA ASN A 821 2.32 17.96 30.07
C ASN A 821 2.86 16.79 29.25
N THR A 822 2.10 15.70 29.11
CA THR A 822 2.54 14.58 28.29
C THR A 822 2.57 14.90 26.80
N LEU A 823 1.63 15.70 26.29
CA LEU A 823 1.72 16.19 24.91
C LEU A 823 3.00 17.03 24.71
N ALA A 824 3.34 17.89 25.68
CA ALA A 824 4.57 18.68 25.65
C ALA A 824 5.84 17.80 25.74
N GLU A 825 5.88 16.80 26.63
CA GLU A 825 7.01 15.86 26.79
C GLU A 825 7.27 15.02 25.52
N VAL A 826 6.23 14.70 24.76
CA VAL A 826 6.33 13.99 23.47
C VAL A 826 6.79 14.94 22.33
N GLY A 827 7.02 16.21 22.63
CA GLY A 827 7.56 17.20 21.68
C GLY A 827 6.50 17.99 20.91
N LEU A 828 5.23 17.93 21.33
CA LEU A 828 4.13 18.67 20.68
C LEU A 828 3.78 19.99 21.37
N GLY A 829 4.66 20.52 22.23
CA GLY A 829 4.39 21.75 22.99
C GLY A 829 3.96 22.93 22.12
N TYR A 830 4.49 23.02 20.89
CA TYR A 830 4.18 24.08 19.93
C TYR A 830 2.81 23.98 19.24
N VAL A 831 2.21 22.80 19.22
CA VAL A 831 0.94 22.56 18.50
C VAL A 831 -0.19 23.28 19.24
N ARG A 832 -1.11 23.92 18.51
CA ARG A 832 -2.28 24.56 19.13
C ARG A 832 -3.29 23.50 19.57
N LEU A 833 -3.89 23.70 20.75
CA LEU A 833 -4.76 22.70 21.38
C LEU A 833 -5.95 22.31 20.47
N GLY A 834 -6.54 23.30 19.78
CA GLY A 834 -7.65 23.18 18.85
C GLY A 834 -7.26 23.03 17.37
N GLN A 835 -5.97 22.85 17.06
CA GLN A 835 -5.49 22.75 15.67
C GLN A 835 -6.20 21.61 14.91
N PRO A 836 -6.78 21.86 13.73
CA PRO A 836 -7.44 20.83 12.93
C PRO A 836 -6.53 19.62 12.68
N ALA A 837 -7.06 18.41 12.83
CA ALA A 837 -6.34 17.17 12.56
C ALA A 837 -5.84 17.06 11.11
N THR A 838 -6.53 17.69 10.18
CA THR A 838 -6.19 17.71 8.75
C THR A 838 -4.94 18.52 8.43
N THR A 839 -4.48 19.38 9.36
CA THR A 839 -3.26 20.17 9.19
C THR A 839 -2.07 19.62 9.98
N LEU A 840 -2.26 18.54 10.74
CA LEU A 840 -1.17 17.85 11.42
C LEU A 840 -0.42 16.96 10.43
N SER A 841 0.91 16.94 10.53
CA SER A 841 1.75 15.96 9.86
C SER A 841 1.49 14.54 10.39
N GLY A 842 1.90 13.52 9.62
CA GLY A 842 1.80 12.12 10.04
C GLY A 842 2.53 11.85 11.36
N GLY A 843 3.74 12.39 11.53
CA GLY A 843 4.52 12.29 12.76
C GLY A 843 3.91 13.05 13.95
N GLU A 844 3.29 14.22 13.74
CA GLU A 844 2.53 14.90 14.80
C GLU A 844 1.30 14.10 15.23
N ALA A 845 0.54 13.58 14.25
CA ALA A 845 -0.62 12.74 14.51
C ALA A 845 -0.23 11.49 15.32
N GLN A 846 0.86 10.83 14.94
CA GLN A 846 1.41 9.68 15.66
C GLN A 846 1.79 10.04 17.11
N ARG A 847 2.48 11.16 17.31
CA ARG A 847 2.86 11.67 18.64
C ARG A 847 1.64 12.00 19.51
N VAL A 848 0.55 12.54 18.95
CA VAL A 848 -0.71 12.76 19.69
C VAL A 848 -1.30 11.43 20.18
N LYS A 849 -1.29 10.39 19.33
CA LYS A 849 -1.75 9.04 19.69
C LYS A 849 -0.89 8.43 20.81
N LEU A 850 0.43 8.57 20.70
CA LEU A 850 1.37 8.11 21.73
C LEU A 850 1.11 8.81 23.07
N ALA A 851 0.95 10.14 23.06
CA ALA A 851 0.64 10.92 24.25
C ALA A 851 -0.67 10.49 24.94
N ALA A 852 -1.70 10.16 24.15
CA ALA A 852 -2.98 9.66 24.68
C ALA A 852 -2.82 8.33 25.44
N GLU A 853 -1.89 7.47 25.03
CA GLU A 853 -1.62 6.18 25.68
C GLU A 853 -0.69 6.31 26.88
N LEU A 854 0.26 7.23 26.87
CA LEU A 854 1.14 7.55 28.00
C LEU A 854 0.37 8.03 29.24
N GLN A 855 -0.81 8.65 29.04
CA GLN A 855 -1.70 9.06 30.12
C GLN A 855 -2.37 7.90 30.86
N LYS A 856 -2.40 6.71 30.26
CA LYS A 856 -3.02 5.54 30.87
C LYS A 856 -2.05 4.87 31.84
N ARG A 857 -2.58 4.25 32.90
CA ARG A 857 -1.75 3.44 33.80
C ARG A 857 -1.18 2.24 33.04
N SER A 858 0.13 2.06 33.13
CA SER A 858 0.81 0.89 32.57
C SER A 858 0.90 -0.21 33.63
N ASN A 859 0.59 -1.44 33.22
CA ASN A 859 0.77 -2.65 34.03
C ASN A 859 2.10 -3.36 33.74
N GLY A 860 2.97 -2.79 32.89
CA GLY A 860 4.23 -3.39 32.47
C GLY A 860 4.08 -4.64 31.58
N ARG A 861 2.91 -4.82 30.95
CA ARG A 861 2.59 -5.95 30.06
C ARG A 861 1.88 -5.49 28.79
N THR A 862 2.10 -4.25 28.37
CA THR A 862 1.58 -3.71 27.10
C THR A 862 2.65 -3.80 26.03
N ALA A 863 2.24 -4.17 24.81
CA ALA A 863 3.09 -4.04 23.62
C ALA A 863 2.75 -2.76 22.87
N TYR A 864 3.77 -1.97 22.54
CA TYR A 864 3.69 -0.79 21.69
C TYR A 864 4.33 -1.10 20.35
N ILE A 865 3.63 -0.82 19.25
CA ILE A 865 4.17 -0.91 17.89
C ILE A 865 4.18 0.51 17.31
N LEU A 866 5.37 1.00 16.98
CA LEU A 866 5.60 2.33 16.41
C LEU A 866 6.16 2.17 14.98
N ASP A 867 5.47 2.76 14.00
CA ASP A 867 5.88 2.72 12.60
C ASP A 867 6.60 4.03 12.22
N GLU A 868 7.91 3.96 11.97
CA GLU A 868 8.79 5.09 11.65
C GLU A 868 8.54 6.33 12.54
N PRO A 869 8.71 6.23 13.87
CA PRO A 869 8.42 7.34 14.78
C PRO A 869 9.39 8.52 14.67
N THR A 870 10.49 8.39 13.90
CA THR A 870 11.42 9.50 13.63
C THR A 870 11.02 10.38 12.46
N THR A 871 9.97 10.04 11.70
CA THR A 871 9.49 10.88 10.60
C THR A 871 9.16 12.31 11.06
N GLY A 872 9.69 13.32 10.36
CA GLY A 872 9.47 14.72 10.71
C GLY A 872 10.30 15.25 11.87
N LEU A 873 11.25 14.47 12.40
CA LEU A 873 12.00 14.82 13.62
C LEU A 873 13.44 15.23 13.34
N HIS A 874 13.83 16.33 13.97
CA HIS A 874 15.22 16.72 14.09
C HIS A 874 15.95 15.86 15.14
N PHE A 875 17.28 15.79 15.09
CA PHE A 875 18.13 15.03 16.03
C PHE A 875 17.76 15.22 17.51
N GLU A 876 17.61 16.46 17.98
CA GLU A 876 17.19 16.77 19.34
C GLU A 876 15.77 16.25 19.69
N ASP A 877 14.87 16.22 18.72
CA ASP A 877 13.52 15.68 18.91
C ASP A 877 13.55 14.15 18.98
N ILE A 878 14.42 13.49 18.20
CA ILE A 878 14.69 12.05 18.30
C ILE A 878 15.23 11.71 19.70
N ARG A 879 16.17 12.50 20.23
CA ARG A 879 16.70 12.32 21.59
C ARG A 879 15.60 12.36 22.65
N LYS A 880 14.69 13.33 22.57
CA LYS A 880 13.53 13.44 23.49
C LYS A 880 12.58 12.27 23.35
N LEU A 881 12.26 11.87 22.11
CA LEU A 881 11.40 10.74 21.81
C LEU A 881 11.98 9.43 22.37
N LEU A 882 13.28 9.18 22.19
CA LEU A 882 13.97 8.03 22.76
C LEU A 882 13.89 8.04 24.30
N GLY A 883 13.94 9.21 24.94
CA GLY A 883 13.68 9.33 26.38
C GLY A 883 12.29 8.83 26.79
N VAL A 884 11.25 9.18 26.01
CA VAL A 884 9.87 8.71 26.23
C VAL A 884 9.74 7.20 25.99
N ILE A 885 10.33 6.69 24.90
CA ILE A 885 10.30 5.27 24.54
C ILE A 885 11.00 4.44 25.62
N ASN A 886 12.20 4.84 26.04
CA ASN A 886 12.92 4.15 27.11
C ASN A 886 12.11 4.17 28.42
N GLY A 887 11.47 5.29 28.76
CA GLY A 887 10.57 5.37 29.92
C GLY A 887 9.36 4.43 29.86
N LEU A 888 8.90 4.03 28.66
CA LEU A 888 7.89 2.98 28.49
C LEU A 888 8.47 1.59 28.73
N VAL A 889 9.64 1.31 28.16
CA VAL A 889 10.34 0.03 28.30
C VAL A 889 10.76 -0.23 29.75
N ASP A 890 11.24 0.80 30.45
CA ASP A 890 11.68 0.71 31.86
C ASP A 890 10.53 0.38 32.82
N LYS A 891 9.28 0.68 32.42
CA LYS A 891 8.07 0.24 33.15
C LYS A 891 7.71 -1.24 32.89
N GLY A 892 8.51 -1.95 32.10
CA GLY A 892 8.34 -3.36 31.73
C GLY A 892 7.57 -3.60 30.44
N ASN A 893 7.14 -2.55 29.73
CA ASN A 893 6.42 -2.69 28.47
C ASN A 893 7.36 -3.11 27.34
N THR A 894 6.80 -3.68 26.29
CA THR A 894 7.54 -4.02 25.07
C THR A 894 7.32 -2.91 24.05
N VAL A 895 8.38 -2.41 23.42
CA VAL A 895 8.26 -1.45 22.32
C VAL A 895 8.94 -2.05 21.09
N ILE A 896 8.17 -2.22 20.04
CA ILE A 896 8.62 -2.69 18.72
C ILE A 896 8.53 -1.50 17.78
N VAL A 897 9.63 -1.19 17.11
CA VAL A 897 9.75 -0.04 16.23
C VAL A 897 10.17 -0.51 14.84
N ILE A 898 9.52 -0.02 13.79
CA ILE A 898 10.01 -0.14 12.41
C ILE A 898 10.80 1.13 12.12
N GLU A 899 12.09 1.01 11.82
CA GLU A 899 12.95 2.19 11.65
C GLU A 899 14.08 1.98 10.64
N HIS A 900 14.52 3.12 10.11
CA HIS A 900 15.67 3.27 9.24
C HIS A 900 16.71 4.23 9.85
N ASN A 901 16.32 5.07 10.81
CA ASN A 901 17.20 6.02 11.46
C ASN A 901 18.24 5.31 12.35
N LEU A 902 19.52 5.57 12.08
CA LEU A 902 20.64 4.90 12.75
C LEU A 902 20.74 5.22 14.24
N ASP A 903 20.28 6.39 14.70
CA ASP A 903 20.28 6.74 16.13
C ASP A 903 19.27 5.93 16.94
N VAL A 904 18.12 5.60 16.36
CA VAL A 904 17.15 4.70 17.00
C VAL A 904 17.67 3.26 16.98
N ILE A 905 18.22 2.83 15.85
CA ILE A 905 18.74 1.47 15.66
C ILE A 905 19.90 1.20 16.62
N LYS A 906 20.88 2.11 16.74
CA LYS A 906 22.02 1.95 17.67
C LYS A 906 21.60 1.96 19.14
N THR A 907 20.46 2.56 19.46
CA THR A 907 19.89 2.62 20.82
C THR A 907 19.06 1.39 21.18
N ALA A 908 18.61 0.61 20.20
CA ALA A 908 17.76 -0.57 20.42
C ALA A 908 18.45 -1.68 21.22
N ASP A 909 17.68 -2.46 21.98
CA ASP A 909 18.21 -3.61 22.72
C ASP A 909 18.33 -4.85 21.82
N TRP A 910 17.44 -4.95 20.83
CA TRP A 910 17.38 -6.05 19.87
C TRP A 910 17.02 -5.52 18.49
N ILE A 911 17.60 -6.10 17.45
CA ILE A 911 17.35 -5.78 16.04
C ILE A 911 16.90 -7.07 15.33
N ILE A 912 15.91 -6.91 14.44
CA ILE A 912 15.53 -7.92 13.45
C ILE A 912 15.69 -7.29 12.07
N ASP A 913 16.70 -7.72 11.32
CA ASP A 913 17.04 -7.18 10.01
C ASP A 913 16.42 -8.00 8.88
N MET A 914 15.53 -7.36 8.11
CA MET A 914 14.77 -7.98 7.02
C MET A 914 15.43 -7.71 5.66
N GLY A 915 15.54 -8.73 4.81
CA GLY A 915 16.19 -8.59 3.50
C GLY A 915 16.36 -9.94 2.78
N PRO A 916 17.45 -10.11 2.01
CA PRO A 916 18.57 -9.17 1.79
C PRO A 916 18.20 -7.96 0.91
N GLU A 917 17.28 -8.13 -0.04
CA GLU A 917 16.81 -7.07 -0.95
C GLU A 917 15.31 -6.75 -0.74
N GLY A 918 14.77 -5.85 -1.56
CA GLY A 918 13.33 -5.55 -1.62
C GLY A 918 12.54 -6.50 -2.52
N GLY A 919 11.22 -6.59 -2.32
CA GLY A 919 10.30 -7.33 -3.19
C GLY A 919 10.61 -8.82 -3.25
N SER A 920 10.70 -9.39 -4.46
CA SER A 920 10.95 -10.82 -4.68
C SER A 920 12.30 -11.28 -4.13
N GLY A 921 13.30 -10.40 -4.05
CA GLY A 921 14.62 -10.68 -3.47
C GLY A 921 14.68 -10.61 -1.94
N GLY A 922 13.58 -10.22 -1.28
CA GLY A 922 13.48 -10.07 0.17
C GLY A 922 12.64 -11.13 0.87
N GLY A 923 12.09 -10.75 2.02
CA GLY A 923 11.15 -11.57 2.80
C GLY A 923 11.80 -12.62 3.68
N THR A 924 13.09 -12.47 3.99
CA THR A 924 13.85 -13.32 4.92
C THR A 924 14.48 -12.49 6.05
N VAL A 925 14.80 -13.15 7.16
CA VAL A 925 15.59 -12.53 8.24
C VAL A 925 17.07 -12.70 7.90
N VAL A 926 17.77 -11.60 7.67
CA VAL A 926 19.20 -11.58 7.33
C VAL A 926 20.04 -11.69 8.60
N ALA A 927 19.65 -10.96 9.64
CA ALA A 927 20.31 -10.98 10.93
C ALA A 927 19.28 -10.70 12.05
N GLU A 928 19.48 -11.30 13.21
CA GLU A 928 18.77 -10.95 14.44
C GLU A 928 19.76 -10.97 15.61
N GLY A 929 19.64 -10.01 16.52
CA GLY A 929 20.63 -9.87 17.59
C GLY A 929 20.61 -8.51 18.27
N THR A 930 21.55 -8.31 19.18
CA THR A 930 21.94 -6.97 19.61
C THR A 930 22.56 -6.19 18.43
N PRO A 931 22.55 -4.84 18.47
CA PRO A 931 23.24 -4.03 17.47
C PRO A 931 24.68 -4.45 17.18
N GLU A 932 25.43 -4.85 18.21
CA GLU A 932 26.80 -5.35 18.08
C GLU A 932 26.89 -6.71 17.36
N GLU A 933 25.91 -7.60 17.56
CA GLU A 933 25.86 -8.89 16.86
C GLU A 933 25.48 -8.70 15.38
N VAL A 934 24.54 -7.80 15.07
CA VAL A 934 24.12 -7.54 13.68
C VAL A 934 25.26 -6.95 12.83
N VAL A 935 26.13 -6.11 13.43
CA VAL A 935 27.32 -5.57 12.74
C VAL A 935 28.28 -6.67 12.27
N THR A 936 28.32 -7.83 12.94
CA THR A 936 29.20 -8.94 12.55
C THR A 936 28.73 -9.70 11.30
N VAL A 937 27.50 -9.45 10.84
CA VAL A 937 26.89 -10.14 9.71
C VAL A 937 27.15 -9.37 8.41
N GLU A 938 28.07 -9.87 7.58
CA GLU A 938 28.48 -9.20 6.33
C GLU A 938 27.33 -9.01 5.32
N GLU A 939 26.34 -9.90 5.34
CA GLU A 939 25.16 -9.86 4.46
C GLU A 939 24.15 -8.76 4.86
N SER A 940 24.21 -8.27 6.11
CA SER A 940 23.31 -7.22 6.60
C SER A 940 23.75 -5.85 6.12
N TYR A 941 22.92 -5.20 5.29
CA TYR A 941 23.14 -3.79 4.94
C TYR A 941 23.08 -2.88 6.16
N THR A 942 22.14 -3.13 7.08
CA THR A 942 22.02 -2.39 8.34
C THR A 942 23.31 -2.52 9.16
N GLY A 943 23.85 -3.73 9.28
CA GLY A 943 25.12 -4.01 9.97
C GLY A 943 26.30 -3.22 9.40
N ARG A 944 26.38 -3.05 8.07
CA ARG A 944 27.46 -2.28 7.42
C ARG A 944 27.47 -0.81 7.82
N PHE A 945 26.31 -0.13 7.78
CA PHE A 945 26.21 1.29 8.17
C PHE A 945 26.35 1.47 9.69
N LEU A 946 25.79 0.54 10.46
CA LEU A 946 25.89 0.56 11.91
C LEU A 946 27.33 0.34 12.39
N ALA A 947 28.13 -0.43 11.65
CA ALA A 947 29.55 -0.64 11.93
C ALA A 947 30.30 0.70 12.01
N GLU A 948 30.10 1.61 11.06
CA GLU A 948 30.78 2.90 10.99
C GLU A 948 30.52 3.79 12.21
N ILE A 949 29.34 3.64 12.83
CA ILE A 949 28.94 4.39 14.03
C ILE A 949 29.45 3.74 15.32
N LEU A 950 29.51 2.40 15.34
CA LEU A 950 29.95 1.63 16.51
C LEU A 950 31.48 1.45 16.57
N ASP A 951 32.20 1.64 15.46
CA ASP A 951 33.64 1.35 15.37
C ASP A 951 34.45 2.23 16.35
N GLY A 952 35.34 1.59 17.12
CA GLY A 952 36.10 2.23 18.20
C GLY A 952 35.35 2.51 19.52
N ARG A 953 34.05 2.21 19.61
CA ARG A 953 33.20 2.46 20.81
C ARG A 953 32.62 1.18 21.46
N ILE A 954 33.04 0.00 20.99
CA ILE A 954 32.52 -1.30 21.43
C ILE A 954 33.02 -1.66 22.85
N THR A 955 32.15 -1.56 23.86
CA THR A 955 32.31 -2.31 25.11
C THR A 955 31.58 -3.65 25.00
N ALA A 956 32.32 -4.75 25.12
CA ALA A 956 31.79 -6.11 25.04
C ALA A 956 30.59 -6.34 25.99
N PRO A 957 29.58 -7.15 25.59
CA PRO A 957 28.43 -7.43 26.45
C PRO A 957 28.89 -8.11 27.75
N ALA A 958 28.60 -7.46 28.89
CA ALA A 958 28.95 -7.96 30.20
C ALA A 958 28.14 -9.21 30.54
N SER A 959 28.77 -10.39 30.52
CA SER A 959 28.24 -11.58 31.16
C SER A 959 28.16 -11.35 32.69
N ALA A 960 27.01 -10.93 33.20
CA ALA A 960 26.83 -10.73 34.64
C ALA A 960 26.81 -12.08 35.39
N PRO A 961 27.39 -12.16 36.60
CA PRO A 961 27.50 -13.41 37.34
C PRO A 961 26.13 -13.82 37.90
N VAL A 962 25.82 -15.11 37.77
CA VAL A 962 24.63 -15.76 38.31
C VAL A 962 24.44 -15.41 39.79
N ARG A 963 23.51 -14.51 40.09
CA ARG A 963 23.00 -14.32 41.46
C ARG A 963 22.26 -15.60 41.85
N LYS A 964 22.89 -16.43 42.69
CA LYS A 964 22.22 -17.53 43.38
C LYS A 964 21.00 -16.98 44.11
N ARG A 965 19.81 -17.33 43.60
CA ARG A 965 18.52 -17.06 44.21
C ARG A 965 18.50 -17.73 45.58
N ALA A 966 18.40 -16.94 46.64
CA ALA A 966 18.14 -17.45 47.98
C ALA A 966 16.75 -18.10 47.98
N THR A 967 16.71 -19.43 48.01
CA THR A 967 15.50 -20.20 48.22
C THR A 967 14.95 -19.91 49.62
N LYS A 968 13.82 -19.19 49.69
CA LYS A 968 12.95 -19.19 50.87
C LYS A 968 12.41 -20.61 51.03
N ALA A 969 13.01 -21.36 51.95
CA ALA A 969 12.52 -22.65 52.38
C ALA A 969 11.22 -22.48 53.19
N THR A 970 10.22 -23.26 52.79
CA THR A 970 8.95 -23.52 53.47
C THR A 970 9.20 -24.02 54.90
N LYS A 971 8.49 -23.43 55.88
CA LYS A 971 8.41 -23.92 57.25
C LYS A 971 7.71 -25.29 57.25
N ALA A 972 8.47 -26.35 57.47
CA ALA A 972 7.97 -27.63 57.95
C ALA A 972 8.52 -27.89 59.35
N THR A 973 7.60 -28.09 60.28
CA THR A 973 7.77 -28.52 61.67
C THR A 973 8.49 -29.86 61.79
N ALA A 974 9.58 -29.93 62.56
CA ALA A 974 9.89 -31.06 63.46
C ALA A 974 11.14 -30.79 64.33
N THR A 975 10.89 -30.79 65.63
CA THR A 975 11.71 -31.16 66.79
C THR A 975 13.13 -31.75 66.62
N LYS A 976 14.06 -31.15 67.39
CA LYS A 976 15.19 -31.73 68.17
C LYS A 976 16.03 -32.85 67.53
N THR A 977 17.34 -32.61 67.31
CA THR A 977 18.44 -33.14 68.15
C THR A 977 19.86 -32.80 67.61
N ALA A 978 20.73 -32.47 68.57
CA ALA A 978 22.17 -32.62 68.70
C ALA A 978 23.14 -32.68 67.48
N ALA A 979 24.21 -31.89 67.62
CA ALA A 979 25.46 -31.92 66.87
C ALA A 979 26.25 -33.24 67.05
N THR A 980 27.02 -33.67 66.03
CA THR A 980 28.49 -33.87 66.10
C THR A 980 29.12 -34.43 64.81
N LYS A 981 30.27 -33.82 64.45
CA LYS A 981 31.55 -34.36 63.94
C LYS A 981 31.67 -35.21 62.64
N SER A 982 32.65 -34.74 61.86
CA SER A 982 33.78 -35.45 61.21
C SER A 982 33.60 -36.22 59.90
N ALA A 983 34.23 -35.64 58.86
CA ALA A 983 35.27 -36.22 57.98
C ALA A 983 35.17 -37.68 57.53
N THR A 984 35.21 -37.93 56.21
CA THR A 984 36.32 -38.67 55.54
C THR A 984 36.24 -38.72 54.01
N LYS A 985 37.42 -38.53 53.39
CA LYS A 985 38.04 -39.20 52.21
C LYS A 985 37.12 -39.97 51.24
N ALA A 986 37.04 -39.57 49.97
CA ALA A 986 37.95 -39.93 48.85
C ALA A 986 37.72 -41.33 48.27
N LYS A 987 37.41 -41.40 46.96
CA LYS A 987 38.23 -42.08 45.92
C LYS A 987 37.52 -42.22 44.57
N THR A 988 38.36 -42.10 43.52
CA THR A 988 38.35 -42.78 42.20
C THR A 988 37.19 -42.50 41.23
N ALA A 989 37.36 -41.84 40.09
CA ALA A 989 38.25 -42.06 38.93
C ALA A 989 37.87 -43.25 38.02
N LYS A 990 37.35 -42.94 36.82
CA LYS A 990 37.59 -43.57 35.50
C LYS A 990 36.72 -42.80 34.46
N LYS A 991 37.29 -42.10 33.46
CA LYS A 991 37.67 -42.58 32.10
C LYS A 991 36.56 -43.45 31.47
N LYS A 992 36.11 -43.29 30.23
CA LYS A 992 36.61 -42.63 29.01
C LYS A 992 35.47 -42.73 27.95
N VAL A 993 35.38 -41.72 27.08
CA VAL A 993 35.29 -41.78 25.60
C VAL A 993 34.09 -42.46 24.92
N ALA A 994 33.35 -41.61 24.19
CA ALA A 994 32.80 -41.70 22.82
C ALA A 994 32.16 -43.00 22.30
N ALA A 995 30.96 -42.89 21.70
CA ALA A 995 30.78 -42.68 20.27
C ALA A 995 29.29 -42.74 19.86
N ALA A 996 28.94 -41.92 18.85
CA ALA A 996 27.92 -42.09 17.81
C ALA A 996 26.48 -42.52 18.17
N SER A 997 25.53 -41.61 17.98
CA SER A 997 24.57 -41.60 16.84
C SER A 997 23.82 -40.28 16.84
#